data_AF-A0AAD6CPR9-F1
#
_entry.id   AF-A0AAD6CPR9-F1
#
_cell.length_a   1.000
_cell.length_b   1.000
_cell.length_c   1.000
_cell.angle_alpha   90.00
_cell.angle_beta   90.00
_cell.angle_gamma   90.00
#
_symmetry.space_group_name_H-M   'P 1'
#
loop_
_entity.id
_entity.type
_entity.pdbx_description
1 polymer ?
#
loop_
_entity_poly.entity_id
_entity_poly.type
_entity_poly.pdbx_seq_one_letter_code
_entity_poly.pdbx_strand_id
1 'polypeptide(L)'
;MHTDTMGLYYDKPQHFTEWRTSLKEGEFPSRLNYGEYLQHTWAQAMSAAEQAGLNVSVIHEEAKAIERLSDGAFSLTLSNETTLVSQAVVLALGNFTSVYNSHLLNLPGFFSSPWPLSQFKSIPPDSSVIIVGSRLSAIDAATYLCDNGHKGTITLMSRSGRLPRVQGDQTTYSRRYVLYELAKQLESDPDDSLLQVTSGLMAELSHATNGDWSWIIDDPSPEKQLRQDIKAAMTNQVQWQAVLRGTAPVVERYWNRLSPRSQQLFMEKYHSTWMRFRHGMPVQNAQKIVRMLESGQLKIVKGESVRWDGTFKAETSSGIIEAPYIIEATGQECSLERIPSPLLRSALKNTLITLHPRGGISVNFDDLSASPGLYAIGSLTCGSHFYVSAIDRIAAHASRISYSLTQTPSARSLHVAIFCGSDLFSHLMVSKMVPQLLAAGHVPYVFLPEHKASRSSTLFDLRELAFFERELLQQYILPYFKDDVSYGTTHQTVDQLRAKYGILVEKVPNVNKMSFIKTLDRHHISVGLSVRCYQRFKTDIIRYFSKPRRLLNLHPGALPAYRGVMTTVRAMKNKETSFGYSLHDIDENWDAGDVIDIREHPIDYSKSMLAFMADVYQMGVAVSVAALDKISRGKELSKTPQKTEASGYYTFPTKEEMEDIKQDGIRLVDSQSIVNIIVDSFASPKDQEKFRTYIEAAVQDWYRRNSV
;
A
#
# COMPACT_ATOMS: atom_id res chain seq x y z
N MET A 1 -14.96 -3.61 4.13
CA MET A 1 -13.69 -3.09 3.60
C MET A 1 -13.57 -1.64 4.02
N HIS A 2 -12.37 -1.18 4.37
CA HIS A 2 -12.14 0.23 4.68
C HIS A 2 -11.94 1.01 3.38
N THR A 3 -12.42 2.25 3.33
CA THR A 3 -12.42 3.09 2.11
C THR A 3 -11.02 3.34 1.54
N ASP A 4 -10.02 3.40 2.43
CA ASP A 4 -8.64 3.79 2.10
C ASP A 4 -7.85 2.73 1.33
N THR A 5 -8.45 1.58 1.04
CA THR A 5 -7.88 0.52 0.20
C THR A 5 -8.79 0.15 -0.96
N MET A 6 -9.76 1.01 -1.31
CA MET A 6 -10.75 0.76 -2.36
C MET A 6 -10.50 1.57 -3.64
N GLY A 7 -9.38 2.29 -3.73
CA GLY A 7 -8.95 2.96 -4.96
C GLY A 7 -8.62 1.97 -6.09
N LEU A 8 -8.94 2.35 -7.33
CA LEU A 8 -8.68 1.54 -8.53
C LEU A 8 -7.24 1.65 -9.08
N TYR A 9 -6.44 2.59 -8.57
CA TYR A 9 -5.04 2.74 -8.98
C TYR A 9 -4.12 2.18 -7.89
N TYR A 10 -3.18 1.34 -8.29
CA TYR A 10 -2.26 0.65 -7.36
C TYR A 10 -1.43 1.62 -6.51
N ASP A 11 -1.01 2.73 -7.11
CA ASP A 11 -0.21 3.80 -6.51
C ASP A 11 -1.07 4.85 -5.77
N LYS A 12 -2.41 4.79 -5.88
CA LYS A 12 -3.35 5.70 -5.20
C LYS A 12 -4.46 4.92 -4.47
N PRO A 13 -4.11 4.18 -3.39
CA PRO A 13 -5.09 3.36 -2.67
C PRO A 13 -6.24 4.16 -2.04
N GLN A 14 -6.00 5.45 -1.74
CA GLN A 14 -6.98 6.38 -1.17
C GLN A 14 -7.85 7.08 -2.22
N HIS A 15 -7.70 6.78 -3.52
CA HIS A 15 -8.42 7.46 -4.60
C HIS A 15 -9.95 7.43 -4.41
N PHE A 16 -10.50 6.35 -3.86
CA PHE A 16 -11.92 6.27 -3.53
C PHE A 16 -12.32 7.21 -2.37
N THR A 17 -11.51 7.29 -1.32
CA THR A 17 -11.73 8.20 -0.19
C THR A 17 -11.65 9.66 -0.64
N GLU A 18 -10.67 10.00 -1.48
CA GLU A 18 -10.49 11.33 -2.06
C GLU A 18 -11.70 11.73 -2.91
N TRP A 19 -12.12 10.85 -3.83
CA TRP A 19 -13.33 11.05 -4.64
C TRP A 19 -14.56 11.24 -3.78
N ARG A 20 -14.74 10.44 -2.73
CA ARG A 20 -15.88 10.56 -1.82
C ARG A 20 -15.87 11.87 -1.04
N THR A 21 -14.70 12.34 -0.60
CA THR A 21 -14.60 13.60 0.17
C THR A 21 -15.06 14.81 -0.65
N SER A 22 -15.00 14.70 -1.99
CA SER A 22 -15.57 15.71 -2.89
C SER A 22 -17.10 15.70 -3.00
N LEU A 23 -17.77 14.67 -2.47
CA LEU A 23 -19.22 14.50 -2.43
C LEU A 23 -19.71 14.63 -0.98
N LYS A 24 -20.62 15.55 -0.68
CA LYS A 24 -21.10 15.79 0.70
C LYS A 24 -21.79 14.54 1.30
N GLU A 25 -21.36 14.21 2.54
CA GLU A 25 -21.93 13.33 3.59
C GLU A 25 -22.06 11.79 3.40
N GLY A 26 -21.75 11.07 4.50
CA GLY A 26 -22.06 9.65 4.75
C GLY A 26 -20.99 8.89 5.55
N GLU A 27 -21.33 8.33 6.73
CA GLU A 27 -20.49 7.36 7.44
C GLU A 27 -20.66 5.98 6.80
N PHE A 28 -19.57 5.45 6.24
CA PHE A 28 -19.44 4.24 5.41
C PHE A 28 -19.97 4.30 3.96
N PRO A 29 -19.17 3.87 2.97
CA PRO A 29 -19.60 3.78 1.58
C PRO A 29 -20.61 2.64 1.40
N SER A 30 -21.77 2.94 0.81
CA SER A 30 -22.66 1.89 0.32
C SER A 30 -22.08 1.23 -0.93
N ARG A 31 -22.53 0.01 -1.26
CA ARG A 31 -22.19 -0.62 -2.55
C ARG A 31 -22.66 0.24 -3.74
N LEU A 32 -23.73 1.01 -3.56
CA LEU A 32 -24.24 1.94 -4.56
C LEU A 32 -23.22 3.06 -4.83
N ASN A 33 -22.71 3.71 -3.78
CA ASN A 33 -21.71 4.78 -3.94
C ASN A 33 -20.40 4.26 -4.55
N TYR A 34 -20.03 3.02 -4.24
CA TYR A 34 -18.88 2.41 -4.92
C TYR A 34 -19.16 2.18 -6.40
N GLY A 35 -20.38 1.76 -6.78
CA GLY A 35 -20.79 1.66 -8.18
C GLY A 35 -20.72 2.99 -8.94
N GLU A 36 -21.18 4.09 -8.32
CA GLU A 36 -21.06 5.45 -8.87
C GLU A 36 -19.60 5.85 -9.10
N TYR A 37 -18.71 5.54 -8.14
CA TYR A 37 -17.28 5.75 -8.27
C TYR A 37 -16.67 4.96 -9.45
N LEU A 38 -17.07 3.69 -9.64
CA LEU A 38 -16.60 2.88 -10.76
C LEU A 38 -17.03 3.48 -12.11
N GLN A 39 -18.29 3.93 -12.22
CA GLN A 39 -18.82 4.58 -13.43
C GLN A 39 -18.08 5.89 -13.73
N HIS A 40 -17.86 6.72 -12.71
CA HIS A 40 -17.10 7.96 -12.84
C HIS A 40 -15.66 7.69 -13.29
N THR A 41 -14.98 6.72 -12.67
CA THR A 41 -13.60 6.37 -13.02
C THR A 41 -13.51 5.79 -14.43
N TRP A 42 -14.50 4.98 -14.85
CA TRP A 42 -14.61 4.49 -16.22
C TRP A 42 -14.74 5.64 -17.24
N ALA A 43 -15.63 6.60 -16.99
CA ALA A 43 -15.81 7.75 -17.87
C ALA A 43 -14.51 8.58 -18.01
N GLN A 44 -13.79 8.79 -16.91
CA GLN A 44 -12.47 9.45 -16.93
C GLN A 44 -11.44 8.66 -17.75
N ALA A 45 -11.40 7.34 -17.59
CA ALA A 45 -10.48 6.48 -18.34
C ALA A 45 -10.77 6.51 -19.85
N MET A 46 -12.05 6.47 -20.25
CA MET A 46 -12.46 6.60 -21.66
C MET A 46 -12.06 7.95 -22.24
N SER A 47 -12.32 9.05 -21.50
CA SER A 47 -11.93 10.39 -21.93
C SER A 47 -10.41 10.53 -22.10
N ALA A 48 -9.63 9.98 -21.17
CA ALA A 48 -8.17 9.97 -21.27
C ALA A 48 -7.67 9.13 -22.46
N ALA A 49 -8.32 8.00 -22.74
CA ALA A 49 -7.99 7.16 -23.89
C ALA A 49 -8.26 7.88 -25.22
N GLU A 50 -9.41 8.55 -25.34
CA GLU A 50 -9.75 9.37 -26.51
C GLU A 50 -8.75 10.50 -26.73
N GLN A 51 -8.37 11.21 -25.66
CA GLN A 51 -7.35 12.27 -25.72
C GLN A 51 -5.97 11.75 -26.13
N ALA A 52 -5.65 10.50 -25.79
CA ALA A 52 -4.44 9.81 -26.22
C ALA A 52 -4.55 9.24 -27.66
N GLY A 53 -5.68 9.40 -28.34
CA GLY A 53 -5.92 8.89 -29.68
C GLY A 53 -6.16 7.37 -29.74
N LEU A 54 -6.53 6.74 -28.62
CA LEU A 54 -6.86 5.31 -28.58
C LEU A 54 -8.29 5.06 -29.03
N ASN A 55 -8.48 4.05 -29.88
CA ASN A 55 -9.82 3.58 -30.23
C ASN A 55 -10.29 2.53 -29.21
N VAL A 56 -11.40 2.81 -28.52
CA VAL A 56 -11.96 1.91 -27.51
C VAL A 56 -13.40 1.56 -27.90
N SER A 57 -13.67 0.27 -28.09
CA SER A 57 -15.00 -0.25 -28.41
C SER A 57 -15.55 -1.08 -27.25
N VAL A 58 -16.76 -0.74 -26.79
CA VAL A 58 -17.50 -1.54 -25.79
C VAL A 58 -18.46 -2.46 -26.53
N ILE A 59 -18.35 -3.76 -26.28
CA ILE A 59 -19.17 -4.79 -26.95
C ILE A 59 -20.06 -5.45 -25.90
N HIS A 60 -21.38 -5.32 -26.07
CA HIS A 60 -22.39 -5.86 -25.16
C HIS A 60 -22.83 -7.27 -25.55
N GLU A 61 -21.88 -8.18 -25.71
CA GLU A 61 -22.10 -9.58 -26.08
C GLU A 61 -21.26 -10.52 -25.21
N GLU A 62 -21.73 -11.74 -24.97
CA GLU A 62 -20.99 -12.74 -24.22
C GLU A 62 -19.95 -13.42 -25.12
N ALA A 63 -18.68 -13.39 -24.75
CA ALA A 63 -17.67 -14.24 -25.39
C ALA A 63 -17.90 -15.70 -24.99
N LYS A 64 -18.08 -16.61 -25.97
CA LYS A 64 -18.38 -18.02 -25.74
C LYS A 64 -17.24 -18.97 -26.09
N ALA A 65 -16.37 -18.60 -27.02
CA ALA A 65 -15.23 -19.41 -27.43
C ALA A 65 -13.98 -18.57 -27.66
N ILE A 66 -12.82 -19.19 -27.46
CA ILE A 66 -11.51 -18.60 -27.72
C ILE A 66 -10.56 -19.64 -28.32
N GLU A 67 -9.89 -19.24 -29.39
CA GLU A 67 -8.93 -20.05 -30.13
C GLU A 67 -7.67 -19.24 -30.40
N ARG A 68 -6.53 -19.91 -30.55
CA ARG A 68 -5.29 -19.28 -31.01
C ARG A 68 -5.10 -19.59 -32.49
N LEU A 69 -4.92 -18.54 -33.28
CA LEU A 69 -4.67 -18.60 -34.72
C LEU A 69 -3.19 -18.96 -35.00
N SER A 70 -2.90 -19.31 -36.25
CA SER A 70 -1.56 -19.73 -36.68
C SER A 70 -0.50 -18.62 -36.59
N ASP A 71 -0.91 -17.35 -36.67
CA ASP A 71 -0.06 -16.17 -36.50
C ASP A 71 0.17 -15.81 -35.02
N GLY A 72 -0.44 -16.55 -34.09
CA GLY A 72 -0.35 -16.34 -32.65
C GLY A 72 -1.44 -15.45 -32.05
N ALA A 73 -2.26 -14.79 -32.87
CA ALA A 73 -3.39 -13.99 -32.40
C ALA A 73 -4.50 -14.86 -31.81
N PHE A 74 -5.44 -14.24 -31.09
CA PHE A 74 -6.64 -14.88 -30.56
C PHE A 74 -7.86 -14.56 -31.39
N SER A 75 -8.67 -15.57 -31.65
CA SER A 75 -10.02 -15.45 -32.19
C SER A 75 -11.03 -15.67 -31.07
N LEU A 76 -11.94 -14.72 -30.88
CA LEU A 76 -13.02 -14.75 -29.88
C LEU A 76 -14.36 -14.84 -30.59
N THR A 77 -15.13 -15.90 -30.33
CA THR A 77 -16.51 -16.03 -30.85
C THR A 77 -17.50 -15.55 -29.80
N LEU A 78 -18.36 -14.62 -30.18
CA LEU A 78 -19.38 -14.01 -29.34
C LEU A 78 -20.71 -14.78 -29.38
N SER A 79 -21.64 -14.39 -28.51
CA SER A 79 -22.98 -14.99 -28.41
C SER A 79 -23.82 -14.91 -29.67
N ASN A 80 -23.56 -13.89 -30.50
CA ASN A 80 -24.20 -13.62 -31.77
C ASN A 80 -23.40 -14.18 -32.97
N GLU A 81 -22.46 -15.08 -32.72
CA GLU A 81 -21.57 -15.71 -33.72
C GLU A 81 -20.56 -14.75 -34.39
N THR A 82 -20.51 -13.48 -33.99
CA THR A 82 -19.47 -12.56 -34.46
C THR A 82 -18.11 -13.01 -33.93
N THR A 83 -17.08 -12.90 -34.78
CA THR A 83 -15.69 -13.18 -34.40
C THR A 83 -14.89 -11.90 -34.26
N LEU A 84 -14.12 -11.79 -33.18
CA LEU A 84 -13.15 -10.72 -32.95
C LEU A 84 -11.74 -11.30 -32.95
N VAL A 85 -10.78 -10.56 -33.51
CA VAL A 85 -9.36 -10.95 -33.49
C VAL A 85 -8.56 -9.96 -32.65
N SER A 86 -7.69 -10.46 -31.78
CA SER A 86 -6.81 -9.64 -30.94
C SER A 86 -5.45 -10.29 -30.72
N GLN A 87 -4.40 -9.48 -30.58
CA GLN A 87 -3.06 -9.97 -30.23
C GLN A 87 -2.92 -10.35 -28.76
N ALA A 88 -3.75 -9.76 -27.89
CA ALA A 88 -3.77 -10.06 -26.47
C ALA A 88 -5.18 -10.09 -25.91
N VAL A 89 -5.41 -10.93 -24.91
CA VAL A 89 -6.71 -11.10 -24.24
C VAL A 89 -6.50 -11.07 -22.72
N VAL A 90 -7.33 -10.31 -22.02
CA VAL A 90 -7.36 -10.27 -20.55
C VAL A 90 -8.70 -10.81 -20.05
N LEU A 91 -8.67 -11.95 -19.38
CA LEU A 91 -9.85 -12.57 -18.76
C LEU A 91 -10.19 -11.86 -17.44
N ALA A 92 -11.01 -10.81 -17.53
CA ALA A 92 -11.52 -10.03 -16.39
C ALA A 92 -12.99 -10.37 -16.08
N LEU A 93 -13.30 -11.66 -15.92
CA LEU A 93 -14.68 -12.19 -15.86
C LEU A 93 -15.42 -11.91 -14.52
N GLY A 94 -14.76 -11.23 -13.57
CA GLY A 94 -15.32 -10.97 -12.25
C GLY A 94 -15.40 -12.22 -11.38
N ASN A 95 -16.37 -12.21 -10.45
CA ASN A 95 -16.52 -13.24 -9.43
C ASN A 95 -17.68 -14.17 -9.77
N PHE A 96 -17.42 -15.47 -9.84
CA PHE A 96 -18.47 -16.48 -9.98
C PHE A 96 -19.07 -16.83 -8.62
N THR A 97 -20.39 -17.03 -8.55
CA THR A 97 -21.07 -17.43 -7.31
C THR A 97 -20.99 -18.94 -7.15
N SER A 98 -20.62 -19.41 -5.96
CA SER A 98 -20.69 -20.82 -5.60
C SER A 98 -22.15 -21.23 -5.37
N VAL A 99 -22.55 -22.35 -5.96
CA VAL A 99 -23.87 -22.97 -5.72
C VAL A 99 -23.64 -24.37 -5.17
N TYR A 100 -23.67 -24.49 -3.84
CA TYR A 100 -23.37 -25.76 -3.18
C TYR A 100 -24.51 -26.77 -3.35
N ASN A 101 -25.76 -26.32 -3.16
CA ASN A 101 -26.96 -27.13 -3.30
C ASN A 101 -27.49 -27.12 -4.73
N SER A 102 -26.65 -27.49 -5.70
CA SER A 102 -26.99 -27.47 -7.13
C SER A 102 -28.18 -28.38 -7.50
N HIS A 103 -28.45 -29.43 -6.71
CA HIS A 103 -29.63 -30.30 -6.86
C HIS A 103 -30.96 -29.58 -6.58
N LEU A 104 -30.93 -28.40 -5.96
CA LEU A 104 -32.11 -27.58 -5.69
C LEU A 104 -32.37 -26.52 -6.76
N LEU A 105 -31.53 -26.44 -7.80
CA LEU A 105 -31.72 -25.51 -8.90
C LEU A 105 -33.11 -25.70 -9.54
N ASN A 106 -33.73 -24.58 -9.91
CA ASN A 106 -35.07 -24.49 -10.50
C ASN A 106 -36.25 -24.78 -9.55
N LEU A 107 -36.01 -25.12 -8.28
CA LEU A 107 -37.10 -25.23 -7.31
C LEU A 107 -37.64 -23.84 -6.91
N PRO A 108 -38.97 -23.69 -6.73
CA PRO A 108 -39.54 -22.44 -6.27
C PRO A 108 -39.02 -22.08 -4.87
N GLY A 109 -38.63 -20.83 -4.69
CA GLY A 109 -38.08 -20.33 -3.42
C GLY A 109 -36.59 -20.62 -3.19
N PHE A 110 -35.91 -21.29 -4.13
CA PHE A 110 -34.44 -21.43 -4.11
C PHE A 110 -33.77 -20.24 -4.81
N PHE A 111 -32.99 -19.46 -4.07
CA PHE A 111 -32.14 -18.39 -4.59
C PHE A 111 -30.67 -18.86 -4.60
N SER A 112 -30.10 -19.08 -5.78
CA SER A 112 -28.74 -19.62 -5.97
C SER A 112 -27.62 -18.61 -5.70
N SER A 113 -27.95 -17.36 -5.41
CA SER A 113 -26.99 -16.30 -5.13
C SER A 113 -27.60 -15.27 -4.18
N PRO A 114 -26.80 -14.59 -3.33
CA PRO A 114 -27.31 -13.49 -2.55
C PRO A 114 -27.51 -12.22 -3.39
N TRP A 115 -27.07 -12.22 -4.65
CA TRP A 115 -27.02 -11.05 -5.52
C TRP A 115 -27.94 -11.21 -6.74
N PRO A 116 -28.61 -10.12 -7.19
CA PRO A 116 -28.77 -8.85 -6.49
C PRO A 116 -29.70 -9.00 -5.27
N LEU A 117 -29.46 -8.26 -4.18
CA LEU A 117 -30.28 -8.35 -2.96
C LEU A 117 -31.77 -8.04 -3.22
N SER A 118 -32.06 -7.21 -4.23
CA SER A 118 -33.41 -6.80 -4.61
C SER A 118 -34.35 -7.95 -4.96
N GLN A 119 -33.82 -9.10 -5.37
CA GLN A 119 -34.63 -10.28 -5.70
C GLN A 119 -35.45 -10.79 -4.50
N PHE A 120 -34.99 -10.53 -3.27
CA PHE A 120 -35.66 -10.97 -2.05
C PHE A 120 -36.95 -10.22 -1.72
N LYS A 121 -37.27 -9.15 -2.46
CA LYS A 121 -38.59 -8.49 -2.36
C LYS A 121 -39.75 -9.43 -2.73
N SER A 122 -39.46 -10.52 -3.44
CA SER A 122 -40.43 -11.57 -3.77
C SER A 122 -40.77 -12.49 -2.57
N ILE A 123 -39.96 -12.48 -1.51
CA ILE A 123 -40.19 -13.30 -0.32
C ILE A 123 -41.26 -12.63 0.55
N PRO A 124 -42.36 -13.31 0.91
CA PRO A 124 -43.39 -12.74 1.77
C PRO A 124 -42.82 -12.33 3.14
N PRO A 125 -43.26 -11.19 3.72
CA PRO A 125 -42.69 -10.66 4.96
C PRO A 125 -42.71 -11.63 6.14
N ASP A 126 -43.72 -12.49 6.27
CA ASP A 126 -43.88 -13.38 7.43
C ASP A 126 -43.35 -14.81 7.19
N SER A 127 -42.81 -15.11 6.00
CA SER A 127 -42.30 -16.45 5.67
C SER A 127 -40.96 -16.74 6.36
N SER A 128 -40.69 -18.00 6.74
CA SER A 128 -39.35 -18.38 7.20
C SER A 128 -38.36 -18.48 6.04
N VAL A 129 -37.10 -18.16 6.31
CA VAL A 129 -36.02 -18.19 5.32
C VAL A 129 -34.78 -18.86 5.90
N ILE A 130 -34.18 -19.79 5.16
CA ILE A 130 -32.85 -20.33 5.46
C ILE A 130 -31.82 -19.62 4.59
N ILE A 131 -30.74 -19.13 5.18
CA ILE A 131 -29.60 -18.58 4.45
C ILE A 131 -28.41 -19.53 4.66
N VAL A 132 -27.93 -20.13 3.58
CA VAL A 132 -26.79 -21.06 3.61
C VAL A 132 -25.50 -20.26 3.56
N GLY A 133 -24.86 -20.12 4.72
CA GLY A 133 -23.71 -19.28 4.95
C GLY A 133 -23.94 -18.40 6.18
N SER A 134 -22.84 -17.92 6.76
CA SER A 134 -22.90 -17.05 7.95
C SER A 134 -21.90 -15.89 7.90
N ARG A 135 -21.26 -15.65 6.74
CA ARG A 135 -20.28 -14.56 6.52
C ARG A 135 -20.95 -13.32 5.92
N LEU A 136 -20.16 -12.34 5.48
CA LEU A 136 -20.62 -11.02 5.03
C LEU A 136 -21.78 -11.06 4.03
N SER A 137 -21.76 -11.93 3.01
CA SER A 137 -22.89 -12.03 2.06
C SER A 137 -24.18 -12.53 2.71
N ALA A 138 -24.10 -13.43 3.69
CA ALA A 138 -25.25 -13.90 4.46
C ALA A 138 -25.76 -12.82 5.41
N ILE A 139 -24.84 -12.05 6.02
CA ILE A 139 -25.17 -10.88 6.82
C ILE A 139 -25.90 -9.85 5.96
N ASP A 140 -25.38 -9.52 4.78
CA ASP A 140 -25.99 -8.57 3.85
C ASP A 140 -27.42 -9.01 3.44
N ALA A 141 -27.63 -10.31 3.18
CA ALA A 141 -28.96 -10.84 2.89
C ALA A 141 -29.92 -10.75 4.08
N ALA A 142 -29.46 -11.11 5.30
CA ALA A 142 -30.27 -11.04 6.51
C ALA A 142 -30.63 -9.60 6.89
N THR A 143 -29.67 -8.68 6.86
CA THR A 143 -29.92 -7.26 7.15
C THR A 143 -30.80 -6.63 6.08
N TYR A 144 -30.63 -6.99 4.80
CA TYR A 144 -31.51 -6.51 3.73
C TYR A 144 -32.96 -6.94 3.95
N LEU A 145 -33.22 -8.21 4.28
CA LEU A 145 -34.57 -8.69 4.59
C LEU A 145 -35.18 -7.90 5.77
N CYS A 146 -34.42 -7.73 6.85
CA CYS A 146 -34.85 -6.98 8.03
C CYS A 146 -35.15 -5.50 7.69
N ASP A 147 -34.24 -4.82 7.00
CA ASP A 147 -34.37 -3.41 6.60
C ASP A 147 -35.55 -3.19 5.63
N ASN A 148 -36.00 -4.24 4.92
CA ASN A 148 -37.16 -4.21 4.01
C ASN A 148 -38.44 -4.78 4.64
N GLY A 149 -38.52 -4.85 5.97
CA GLY A 149 -39.76 -5.14 6.70
C GLY A 149 -40.13 -6.62 6.80
N HIS A 150 -39.19 -7.53 6.53
CA HIS A 150 -39.39 -8.96 6.80
C HIS A 150 -39.53 -9.19 8.32
N LYS A 151 -40.52 -9.99 8.72
CA LYS A 151 -40.90 -10.34 10.10
C LYS A 151 -40.75 -11.83 10.40
N GLY A 152 -40.70 -12.67 9.37
CA GLY A 152 -40.49 -14.10 9.49
C GLY A 152 -39.14 -14.47 10.11
N THR A 153 -39.02 -15.74 10.52
CA THR A 153 -37.78 -16.25 11.10
C THR A 153 -36.71 -16.44 10.02
N ILE A 154 -35.53 -15.87 10.27
CA ILE A 154 -34.34 -16.03 9.42
C ILE A 154 -33.37 -16.98 10.12
N THR A 155 -32.90 -18.01 9.41
CA THR A 155 -31.90 -18.95 9.93
C THR A 155 -30.62 -18.88 9.12
N LEU A 156 -29.52 -18.43 9.72
CA LEU A 156 -28.19 -18.58 9.14
C LEU A 156 -27.67 -19.98 9.46
N MET A 157 -27.46 -20.79 8.43
CA MET A 157 -26.91 -22.13 8.55
C MET A 157 -25.51 -22.19 7.95
N SER A 158 -24.52 -22.67 8.70
CA SER A 158 -23.18 -22.92 8.15
C SER A 158 -22.47 -24.06 8.86
N ARG A 159 -21.45 -24.64 8.23
CA ARG A 159 -20.65 -25.74 8.81
C ARG A 159 -20.11 -25.44 10.21
N SER A 160 -19.70 -24.19 10.45
CA SER A 160 -19.14 -23.77 11.74
C SER A 160 -20.18 -23.22 12.71
N GLY A 161 -21.33 -22.73 12.23
CA GLY A 161 -22.31 -22.01 13.03
C GLY A 161 -21.74 -20.73 13.66
N ARG A 162 -20.71 -20.14 13.06
CA ARG A 162 -19.99 -18.96 13.59
C ARG A 162 -20.15 -17.75 12.69
N LEU A 163 -20.11 -16.57 13.29
CA LEU A 163 -20.09 -15.28 12.60
C LEU A 163 -18.63 -14.80 12.35
N PRO A 164 -18.41 -13.90 11.37
CA PRO A 164 -17.21 -13.09 11.26
C PRO A 164 -16.92 -12.32 12.55
N ARG A 165 -15.64 -12.05 12.82
CA ARG A 165 -15.26 -11.09 13.88
C ARG A 165 -15.78 -9.70 13.56
N VAL A 166 -15.87 -8.82 14.55
CA VAL A 166 -16.26 -7.41 14.33
C VAL A 166 -15.01 -6.58 14.06
N GLN A 167 -15.02 -5.79 13.00
CA GLN A 167 -13.92 -4.88 12.69
C GLN A 167 -14.03 -3.62 13.55
N GLY A 168 -12.93 -3.23 14.22
CA GLY A 168 -12.80 -1.91 14.82
C GLY A 168 -12.20 -0.90 13.85
N ASP A 169 -11.97 0.31 14.37
CA ASP A 169 -11.41 1.41 13.59
C ASP A 169 -10.05 1.09 12.98
N GLN A 170 -9.64 1.90 12.01
CA GLN A 170 -8.33 1.76 11.40
C GLN A 170 -7.24 2.23 12.36
N THR A 171 -6.46 1.26 12.83
CA THR A 171 -5.18 1.49 13.49
C THR A 171 -4.04 1.18 12.52
N THR A 172 -3.06 2.07 12.46
CA THR A 172 -1.84 1.86 11.69
C THR A 172 -0.97 0.83 12.42
N TYR A 173 -0.35 -0.06 11.66
CA TYR A 173 0.60 -1.03 12.20
C TYR A 173 2.02 -0.49 12.04
N SER A 174 2.65 -0.14 13.16
CA SER A 174 3.93 0.57 13.22
C SER A 174 5.16 -0.26 12.82
N ARG A 175 5.00 -1.57 12.61
CA ARG A 175 6.09 -2.50 12.25
C ARG A 175 5.85 -3.22 10.92
N ARG A 176 5.18 -2.55 9.99
CA ARG A 176 4.89 -3.08 8.65
C ARG A 176 6.14 -3.62 7.95
N TYR A 177 7.30 -2.97 8.10
CA TYR A 177 8.57 -3.42 7.50
C TYR A 177 8.94 -4.88 7.85
N VAL A 178 8.61 -5.38 9.05
CA VAL A 178 8.92 -6.75 9.50
C VAL A 178 8.20 -7.79 8.63
N LEU A 179 6.98 -7.48 8.19
CA LEU A 179 6.21 -8.37 7.31
C LEU A 179 6.87 -8.46 5.91
N TYR A 180 7.50 -7.38 5.45
CA TYR A 180 8.23 -7.40 4.17
C TYR A 180 9.57 -8.12 4.28
N GLU A 181 10.25 -8.01 5.43
CA GLU A 181 11.45 -8.79 5.74
C GLU A 181 11.17 -10.27 5.74
N LEU A 182 10.11 -10.70 6.44
CA LEU A 182 9.67 -12.08 6.42
C LEU A 182 9.41 -12.55 4.99
N ALA A 183 8.76 -11.73 4.15
CA ALA A 183 8.54 -12.08 2.75
C ALA A 183 9.85 -12.24 1.97
N LYS A 184 10.86 -11.41 2.24
CA LYS A 184 12.19 -11.51 1.62
C LYS A 184 12.97 -12.73 2.10
N GLN A 185 12.91 -13.03 3.40
CA GLN A 185 13.55 -14.20 3.98
C GLN A 185 13.01 -15.49 3.33
N LEU A 186 11.68 -15.61 3.20
CA LEU A 186 11.02 -16.75 2.54
C LEU A 186 11.37 -16.87 1.05
N GLU A 187 11.63 -15.75 0.38
CA GLU A 187 12.10 -15.76 -1.01
C GLU A 187 13.53 -16.27 -1.16
N SER A 188 14.37 -16.09 -0.12
CA SER A 188 15.76 -16.57 -0.11
C SER A 188 15.93 -17.99 0.43
N ASP A 189 15.06 -18.43 1.33
CA ASP A 189 15.10 -19.75 1.97
C ASP A 189 13.67 -20.32 2.11
N PRO A 190 13.19 -21.05 1.09
CA PRO A 190 11.81 -21.52 1.05
C PRO A 190 11.54 -22.73 1.96
N ASP A 191 12.58 -23.37 2.50
CA ASP A 191 12.43 -24.54 3.37
C ASP A 191 11.70 -24.14 4.67
N ASP A 192 10.73 -24.96 5.09
CA ASP A 192 9.87 -24.68 6.25
C ASP A 192 9.09 -23.34 6.22
N SER A 193 8.80 -22.81 5.02
CA SER A 193 8.07 -21.53 4.83
C SER A 193 6.79 -21.40 5.68
N LEU A 194 6.04 -22.49 5.89
CA LEU A 194 4.83 -22.45 6.72
C LEU A 194 5.15 -22.17 8.20
N LEU A 195 6.21 -22.79 8.74
CA LEU A 195 6.65 -22.57 10.10
C LEU A 195 7.16 -21.14 10.26
N GLN A 196 8.00 -20.67 9.34
CA GLN A 196 8.52 -19.31 9.34
C GLN A 196 7.39 -18.25 9.28
N VAL A 197 6.43 -18.41 8.37
CA VAL A 197 5.26 -17.52 8.27
C VAL A 197 4.47 -17.54 9.58
N THR A 198 4.20 -18.73 10.12
CA THR A 198 3.39 -18.87 11.35
C THR A 198 4.09 -18.24 12.54
N SER A 199 5.36 -18.57 12.79
CA SER A 199 6.15 -18.04 13.90
C SER A 199 6.34 -16.52 13.78
N GLY A 200 6.64 -16.02 12.57
CA GLY A 200 6.79 -14.58 12.33
C GLY A 200 5.49 -13.80 12.57
N LEU A 201 4.36 -14.30 12.07
CA LEU A 201 3.06 -13.67 12.34
C LEU A 201 2.64 -13.78 13.81
N MET A 202 2.92 -14.90 14.48
CA MET A 202 2.63 -15.05 15.91
C MET A 202 3.46 -14.10 16.78
N ALA A 203 4.73 -13.87 16.44
CA ALA A 203 5.57 -12.90 17.14
C ALA A 203 5.00 -11.48 17.01
N GLU A 204 4.57 -11.09 15.80
CA GLU A 204 3.99 -9.76 15.59
C GLU A 204 2.59 -9.60 16.19
N LEU A 205 1.77 -10.65 16.19
CA LEU A 205 0.51 -10.68 16.91
C LEU A 205 0.73 -10.53 18.42
N SER A 206 1.66 -11.30 18.99
CA SER A 206 2.01 -11.20 20.41
C SER A 206 2.51 -9.80 20.77
N HIS A 207 3.28 -9.17 19.89
CA HIS A 207 3.75 -7.81 20.10
C HIS A 207 2.61 -6.79 20.07
N ALA A 208 1.73 -6.89 19.06
CA ALA A 208 0.60 -5.98 18.90
C ALA A 208 -0.44 -6.08 20.03
N THR A 209 -0.56 -7.25 20.65
CA THR A 209 -1.52 -7.50 21.74
C THR A 209 -0.88 -7.54 23.12
N ASN A 210 0.41 -7.20 23.25
CA ASN A 210 1.16 -7.31 24.51
C ASN A 210 1.07 -8.71 25.17
N GLY A 211 1.03 -9.76 24.34
CA GLY A 211 0.90 -11.15 24.77
C GLY A 211 -0.53 -11.59 25.13
N ASP A 212 -1.54 -10.73 24.97
CA ASP A 212 -2.94 -11.13 25.12
C ASP A 212 -3.42 -11.95 23.92
N TRP A 213 -3.83 -13.18 24.19
CA TRP A 213 -4.37 -14.12 23.21
C TRP A 213 -5.85 -14.45 23.45
N SER A 214 -6.52 -13.81 24.42
CA SER A 214 -7.91 -14.09 24.77
C SER A 214 -8.88 -13.94 23.59
N TRP A 215 -8.58 -13.03 22.66
CA TRP A 215 -9.36 -12.77 21.43
C TRP A 215 -9.41 -13.94 20.44
N ILE A 216 -8.51 -14.93 20.56
CA ILE A 216 -8.52 -16.12 19.70
C ILE A 216 -9.51 -17.18 20.20
N ILE A 217 -9.87 -17.12 21.49
CA ILE A 217 -10.75 -18.08 22.13
C ILE A 217 -12.19 -17.79 21.69
N ASP A 218 -12.91 -18.84 21.30
CA ASP A 218 -14.28 -18.74 20.83
C ASP A 218 -15.26 -19.01 21.98
N ASP A 219 -16.25 -18.14 22.14
CA ASP A 219 -17.46 -18.42 22.93
C ASP A 219 -18.37 -19.38 22.12
N PRO A 220 -18.88 -20.45 22.74
CA PRO A 220 -19.82 -21.37 22.07
C PRO A 220 -21.12 -20.71 21.62
N SER A 221 -21.54 -19.61 22.26
CA SER A 221 -22.72 -18.82 21.88
C SER A 221 -22.35 -17.76 20.84
N PRO A 222 -22.87 -17.83 19.60
CA PRO A 222 -22.62 -16.81 18.59
C PRO A 222 -23.05 -15.41 19.03
N GLU A 223 -24.12 -15.30 19.82
CA GLU A 223 -24.62 -14.04 20.36
C GLU A 223 -23.65 -13.45 21.39
N LYS A 224 -23.21 -14.25 22.38
CA LYS A 224 -22.24 -13.78 23.38
C LYS A 224 -20.92 -13.39 22.74
N GLN A 225 -20.45 -14.18 21.78
CA GLN A 225 -19.25 -13.85 21.01
C GLN A 225 -19.39 -12.52 20.28
N LEU A 226 -20.51 -12.29 19.61
CA LEU A 226 -20.74 -11.07 18.85
C LEU A 226 -20.75 -9.83 19.74
N ARG A 227 -21.35 -9.90 20.94
CA ARG A 227 -21.31 -8.81 21.93
C ARG A 227 -19.90 -8.51 22.43
N GLN A 228 -19.10 -9.54 22.71
CA GLN A 228 -17.70 -9.39 23.09
C GLN A 228 -16.90 -8.71 21.97
N ASP A 229 -17.11 -9.13 20.72
CA ASP A 229 -16.42 -8.58 19.56
C ASP A 229 -16.83 -7.10 19.32
N ILE A 230 -18.11 -6.74 19.48
CA ILE A 230 -18.59 -5.35 19.42
C ILE A 230 -17.90 -4.51 20.50
N LYS A 231 -17.88 -4.99 21.74
CA LYS A 231 -17.23 -4.29 22.85
C LYS A 231 -15.76 -4.06 22.54
N ALA A 232 -15.03 -5.11 22.15
CA ALA A 232 -13.61 -5.03 21.81
C ALA A 232 -13.33 -4.05 20.66
N ALA A 233 -14.17 -4.05 19.62
CA ALA A 233 -14.05 -3.13 18.50
C ALA A 233 -14.24 -1.66 18.95
N MET A 234 -15.24 -1.39 19.80
CA MET A 234 -15.54 -0.05 20.31
C MET A 234 -14.53 0.45 21.37
N THR A 235 -13.87 -0.45 22.09
CA THR A 235 -12.85 -0.11 23.11
C THR A 235 -11.41 -0.22 22.58
N ASN A 236 -11.23 -0.37 21.26
CA ASN A 236 -9.93 -0.52 20.60
C ASN A 236 -9.09 -1.72 21.10
N GLN A 237 -9.73 -2.78 21.60
CA GLN A 237 -9.09 -4.05 21.99
C GLN A 237 -8.99 -5.03 20.81
N VAL A 238 -8.65 -4.50 19.63
CA VAL A 238 -8.58 -5.24 18.36
C VAL A 238 -7.25 -5.02 17.64
N GLN A 239 -6.16 -4.76 18.37
CA GLN A 239 -4.84 -4.44 17.83
C GLN A 239 -4.30 -5.54 16.89
N TRP A 240 -4.69 -6.80 17.09
CA TRP A 240 -4.39 -7.92 16.19
C TRP A 240 -4.86 -7.68 14.75
N GLN A 241 -5.94 -6.91 14.56
CA GLN A 241 -6.45 -6.56 13.22
C GLN A 241 -5.43 -5.75 12.42
N ALA A 242 -4.63 -4.91 13.08
CA ALA A 242 -3.61 -4.09 12.44
C ALA A 242 -2.53 -4.96 11.78
N VAL A 243 -2.11 -6.05 12.45
CA VAL A 243 -1.15 -7.03 11.91
C VAL A 243 -1.72 -7.72 10.67
N LEU A 244 -2.93 -8.27 10.76
CA LEU A 244 -3.57 -8.96 9.64
C LEU A 244 -3.81 -8.02 8.45
N ARG A 245 -4.20 -6.76 8.70
CA ARG A 245 -4.29 -5.74 7.65
C ARG A 245 -2.92 -5.43 7.04
N GLY A 246 -1.87 -5.34 7.86
CA GLY A 246 -0.49 -5.15 7.41
C GLY A 246 0.03 -6.24 6.47
N THR A 247 -0.54 -7.45 6.52
CA THR A 247 -0.18 -8.54 5.58
C THR A 247 -0.75 -8.39 4.19
N ALA A 248 -1.77 -7.55 3.96
CA ALA A 248 -2.44 -7.41 2.66
C ALA A 248 -1.50 -7.32 1.45
N PRO A 249 -0.46 -6.45 1.46
CA PRO A 249 0.45 -6.31 0.32
C PRO A 249 1.45 -7.45 0.14
N VAL A 250 1.62 -8.35 1.12
CA VAL A 250 2.66 -9.39 1.13
C VAL A 250 2.11 -10.81 1.21
N VAL A 251 0.81 -10.98 1.49
CA VAL A 251 0.19 -12.30 1.69
C VAL A 251 0.32 -13.22 0.46
N GLU A 252 0.28 -12.66 -0.76
CA GLU A 252 0.51 -13.40 -1.99
C GLU A 252 1.94 -13.94 -2.09
N ARG A 253 2.92 -13.18 -1.59
CA ARG A 253 4.34 -13.59 -1.57
C ARG A 253 4.53 -14.73 -0.59
N TYR A 254 3.89 -14.67 0.58
CA TYR A 254 3.89 -15.79 1.54
C TYR A 254 3.28 -17.04 0.90
N TRP A 255 2.10 -16.91 0.30
CA TRP A 255 1.39 -18.00 -0.34
C TRP A 255 2.22 -18.68 -1.42
N ASN A 256 2.84 -17.90 -2.31
CA ASN A 256 3.65 -18.40 -3.42
C ASN A 256 4.91 -19.15 -2.97
N ARG A 257 5.38 -18.91 -1.74
CA ARG A 257 6.55 -19.61 -1.17
C ARG A 257 6.17 -20.83 -0.32
N LEU A 258 4.91 -21.00 0.04
CA LEU A 258 4.46 -22.22 0.71
C LEU A 258 4.59 -23.43 -0.22
N SER A 259 5.08 -24.55 0.31
CA SER A 259 5.05 -25.82 -0.41
C SER A 259 3.61 -26.20 -0.81
N PRO A 260 3.41 -26.99 -1.88
CA PRO A 260 2.07 -27.45 -2.26
C PRO A 260 1.32 -28.16 -1.13
N ARG A 261 2.04 -28.91 -0.27
CA ARG A 261 1.49 -29.58 0.92
C ARG A 261 1.04 -28.57 1.97
N SER A 262 1.82 -27.52 2.21
CA SER A 262 1.48 -26.45 3.16
C SER A 262 0.28 -25.62 2.69
N GLN A 263 0.22 -25.29 1.39
CA GLN A 263 -0.94 -24.63 0.80
C GLN A 263 -2.22 -25.48 0.96
N GLN A 264 -2.12 -26.80 0.71
CA GLN A 264 -3.25 -27.72 0.91
C GLN A 264 -3.71 -27.74 2.36
N LEU A 265 -2.78 -27.93 3.30
CA LEU A 265 -3.05 -27.93 4.72
C LEU A 265 -3.73 -26.63 5.18
N PHE A 266 -3.26 -25.49 4.66
CA PHE A 266 -3.87 -24.19 4.92
C PHE A 266 -5.32 -24.13 4.44
N MET A 267 -5.59 -24.53 3.19
CA MET A 267 -6.94 -24.51 2.62
C MET A 267 -7.90 -25.42 3.37
N GLU A 268 -7.45 -26.61 3.78
CA GLU A 268 -8.27 -27.59 4.48
C GLU A 268 -8.55 -27.20 5.94
N LYS A 269 -7.54 -26.71 6.68
CA LYS A 269 -7.64 -26.51 8.13
C LYS A 269 -7.81 -25.07 8.58
N TYR A 270 -7.20 -24.11 7.88
CA TYR A 270 -7.03 -22.75 8.40
C TYR A 270 -7.75 -21.66 7.59
N HIS A 271 -8.05 -21.90 6.31
CA HIS A 271 -8.65 -20.90 5.43
C HIS A 271 -9.97 -20.32 5.96
N SER A 272 -10.87 -21.16 6.49
CA SER A 272 -12.15 -20.68 7.04
C SER A 272 -11.96 -19.74 8.23
N THR A 273 -11.02 -20.07 9.12
CA THR A 273 -10.64 -19.24 10.26
C THR A 273 -9.97 -17.95 9.80
N TRP A 274 -9.01 -18.03 8.89
CA TRP A 274 -8.38 -16.85 8.28
C TRP A 274 -9.43 -15.88 7.73
N MET A 275 -10.38 -16.37 6.93
CA MET A 275 -11.44 -15.54 6.35
C MET A 275 -12.31 -14.86 7.41
N ARG A 276 -12.61 -15.57 8.51
CA ARG A 276 -13.41 -15.06 9.64
C ARG A 276 -12.73 -13.90 10.37
N PHE A 277 -11.41 -13.96 10.56
CA PHE A 277 -10.64 -12.90 11.21
C PHE A 277 -10.28 -11.77 10.23
N ARG A 278 -10.01 -12.10 8.97
CA ARG A 278 -9.57 -11.14 7.95
C ARG A 278 -10.69 -10.24 7.45
N HIS A 279 -11.90 -10.79 7.32
CA HIS A 279 -13.08 -10.08 6.81
C HIS A 279 -14.10 -9.83 7.90
N GLY A 280 -13.76 -8.91 8.81
CA GLY A 280 -14.63 -8.54 9.90
C GLY A 280 -15.88 -7.78 9.44
N MET A 281 -16.98 -7.97 10.17
CA MET A 281 -18.25 -7.26 9.99
C MET A 281 -18.18 -5.85 10.62
N PRO A 282 -18.70 -4.79 9.97
CA PRO A 282 -18.82 -3.46 10.59
C PRO A 282 -19.62 -3.49 11.89
N VAL A 283 -19.27 -2.63 12.85
CA VAL A 283 -19.94 -2.53 14.16
C VAL A 283 -21.46 -2.30 14.01
N GLN A 284 -21.87 -1.47 13.05
CA GLN A 284 -23.28 -1.16 12.80
C GLN A 284 -24.06 -2.41 12.36
N ASN A 285 -23.49 -3.21 11.45
CA ASN A 285 -24.10 -4.47 11.03
C ASN A 285 -24.11 -5.48 12.17
N ALA A 286 -23.04 -5.54 12.97
CA ALA A 286 -22.98 -6.39 14.16
C ALA A 286 -24.10 -6.07 15.15
N GLN A 287 -24.34 -4.78 15.44
CA GLN A 287 -25.42 -4.33 16.32
C GLN A 287 -26.80 -4.69 15.77
N LYS A 288 -27.03 -4.58 14.45
CA LYS A 288 -28.28 -5.05 13.81
C LYS A 288 -28.48 -6.55 14.04
N ILE A 289 -27.47 -7.35 13.78
CA ILE A 289 -27.52 -8.81 13.96
C ILE A 289 -27.79 -9.18 15.41
N VAL A 290 -27.18 -8.50 16.39
CA VAL A 290 -27.49 -8.72 17.82
C VAL A 290 -28.96 -8.49 18.12
N ARG A 291 -29.57 -7.38 17.64
CA ARG A 291 -31.00 -7.11 17.85
C ARG A 291 -31.90 -8.18 17.24
N MET A 292 -31.53 -8.71 16.07
CA MET A 292 -32.27 -9.79 15.43
C MET A 292 -32.15 -11.11 16.22
N LEU A 293 -31.00 -11.38 16.84
CA LEU A 293 -30.81 -12.53 17.74
C LEU A 293 -31.63 -12.38 19.02
N GLU A 294 -31.59 -11.20 19.66
CA GLU A 294 -32.32 -10.88 20.90
C GLU A 294 -33.84 -11.02 20.74
N SER A 295 -34.37 -10.55 19.61
CA SER A 295 -35.81 -10.65 19.30
C SER A 295 -36.24 -12.06 18.89
N GLY A 296 -35.29 -12.99 18.71
CA GLY A 296 -35.56 -14.34 18.20
C GLY A 296 -35.88 -14.40 16.70
N GLN A 297 -35.80 -13.27 15.99
CA GLN A 297 -36.02 -13.20 14.54
C GLN A 297 -34.91 -13.95 13.78
N LEU A 298 -33.67 -13.90 14.26
CA LEU A 298 -32.52 -14.55 13.66
C LEU A 298 -32.07 -15.74 14.50
N LYS A 299 -31.73 -16.84 13.85
CA LYS A 299 -31.06 -18.00 14.44
C LYS A 299 -29.76 -18.30 13.70
N ILE A 300 -28.76 -18.75 14.43
CA ILE A 300 -27.47 -19.20 13.86
C ILE A 300 -27.26 -20.64 14.27
N VAL A 301 -27.14 -21.53 13.29
CA VAL A 301 -27.06 -22.97 13.52
C VAL A 301 -25.94 -23.60 12.73
N LYS A 302 -25.40 -24.71 13.26
CA LYS A 302 -24.52 -25.57 12.48
C LYS A 302 -25.36 -26.46 11.59
N GLY A 303 -24.99 -26.60 10.33
CA GLY A 303 -25.66 -27.50 9.38
C GLY A 303 -24.91 -27.57 8.05
N GLU A 304 -25.12 -28.67 7.33
CA GLU A 304 -24.32 -29.00 6.14
C GLU A 304 -25.14 -29.44 4.92
N SER A 305 -26.38 -29.89 5.12
CA SER A 305 -27.23 -30.43 4.07
C SER A 305 -28.60 -29.75 4.05
N VAL A 306 -29.13 -29.58 2.85
CA VAL A 306 -30.53 -29.19 2.61
C VAL A 306 -31.12 -30.11 1.56
N ARG A 307 -32.32 -30.63 1.85
CA ARG A 307 -33.10 -31.44 0.92
C ARG A 307 -34.46 -30.81 0.66
N TRP A 308 -35.06 -31.20 -0.45
CA TRP A 308 -36.42 -30.84 -0.81
C TRP A 308 -37.36 -32.03 -0.57
N ASP A 309 -38.44 -31.79 0.16
CA ASP A 309 -39.47 -32.78 0.48
C ASP A 309 -40.82 -32.04 0.64
N GLY A 310 -41.25 -31.38 -0.44
CA GLY A 310 -42.40 -30.45 -0.47
C GLY A 310 -42.12 -29.06 0.12
N THR A 311 -41.10 -28.94 0.98
CA THR A 311 -40.50 -27.72 1.50
C THR A 311 -38.99 -27.92 1.66
N PHE A 312 -38.20 -26.86 1.85
CA PHE A 312 -36.78 -27.04 2.15
C PHE A 312 -36.61 -27.50 3.59
N LYS A 313 -35.88 -28.61 3.77
CA LYS A 313 -35.55 -29.17 5.09
C LYS A 313 -34.04 -29.17 5.25
N ALA A 314 -33.55 -28.39 6.22
CA ALA A 314 -32.14 -28.31 6.58
C ALA A 314 -31.85 -29.15 7.82
N GLU A 315 -30.81 -29.98 7.75
CA GLU A 315 -30.35 -30.78 8.88
C GLU A 315 -29.34 -29.96 9.69
N THR A 316 -29.68 -29.67 10.95
CA THR A 316 -28.91 -28.74 11.77
C THR A 316 -28.64 -29.30 13.17
N SER A 317 -27.71 -28.69 13.88
CA SER A 317 -27.45 -28.96 15.30
C SER A 317 -28.65 -28.71 16.21
N SER A 318 -29.67 -27.99 15.73
CA SER A 318 -30.90 -27.69 16.47
C SER A 318 -32.08 -28.56 16.01
N GLY A 319 -31.82 -29.64 15.26
CA GLY A 319 -32.83 -30.47 14.62
C GLY A 319 -33.10 -30.05 13.17
N ILE A 320 -34.15 -30.60 12.59
CA ILE A 320 -34.57 -30.26 11.23
C ILE A 320 -35.27 -28.89 11.25
N ILE A 321 -34.81 -27.99 10.40
CA ILE A 321 -35.43 -26.68 10.19
C ILE A 321 -36.09 -26.67 8.81
N GLU A 322 -37.38 -26.33 8.78
CA GLU A 322 -38.15 -26.26 7.55
C GLU A 322 -38.41 -24.80 7.16
N ALA A 323 -38.21 -24.48 5.87
CA ALA A 323 -38.54 -23.16 5.34
C ALA A 323 -38.96 -23.23 3.86
N PRO A 324 -39.89 -22.39 3.42
CA PRO A 324 -40.29 -22.31 2.01
C PRO A 324 -39.27 -21.59 1.13
N TYR A 325 -38.32 -20.84 1.71
CA TYR A 325 -37.31 -20.10 0.97
C TYR A 325 -35.91 -20.39 1.48
N ILE A 326 -34.96 -20.46 0.55
CA ILE A 326 -33.55 -20.64 0.84
C ILE A 326 -32.68 -19.72 -0.02
N ILE A 327 -31.66 -19.13 0.60
CA ILE A 327 -30.71 -18.23 -0.05
C ILE A 327 -29.30 -18.81 0.08
N GLU A 328 -28.65 -19.12 -1.04
CA GLU A 328 -27.23 -19.49 -1.07
C GLU A 328 -26.36 -18.25 -0.86
N ALA A 329 -25.55 -18.26 0.19
CA ALA A 329 -24.54 -17.25 0.50
C ALA A 329 -23.19 -17.93 0.80
N THR A 330 -22.85 -18.95 0.01
CA THR A 330 -21.67 -19.82 0.21
C THR A 330 -20.36 -19.20 -0.28
N GLY A 331 -20.44 -18.07 -0.97
CA GLY A 331 -19.30 -17.25 -1.38
C GLY A 331 -18.94 -17.45 -2.84
N GLN A 332 -17.65 -17.40 -3.12
CA GLN A 332 -17.12 -17.38 -4.47
C GLN A 332 -16.77 -18.78 -4.97
N GLU A 333 -17.10 -19.07 -6.22
CA GLU A 333 -16.65 -20.28 -6.90
C GLU A 333 -15.27 -20.07 -7.49
N CYS A 334 -14.38 -21.01 -7.19
CA CYS A 334 -13.00 -21.02 -7.67
C CYS A 334 -12.68 -22.31 -8.43
N SER A 335 -13.54 -23.33 -8.42
CA SER A 335 -13.37 -24.53 -9.24
C SER A 335 -13.92 -24.30 -10.63
N LEU A 336 -13.06 -24.33 -11.65
CA LEU A 336 -13.47 -24.18 -13.05
C LEU A 336 -14.49 -25.25 -13.48
N GLU A 337 -14.45 -26.44 -12.89
CA GLU A 337 -15.41 -27.51 -13.16
C GLU A 337 -16.85 -27.11 -12.83
N ARG A 338 -17.03 -26.26 -11.81
CA ARG A 338 -18.32 -25.76 -11.35
C ARG A 338 -18.68 -24.39 -11.91
N ILE A 339 -17.76 -23.72 -12.60
CA ILE A 339 -18.01 -22.43 -13.25
C ILE A 339 -18.72 -22.68 -14.59
N PRO A 340 -19.95 -22.19 -14.80
CA PRO A 340 -20.71 -22.42 -16.03
C PRO A 340 -20.33 -21.42 -17.13
N SER A 341 -19.04 -21.32 -17.49
CA SER A 341 -18.56 -20.41 -18.53
C SER A 341 -18.17 -21.18 -19.81
N PRO A 342 -18.88 -20.99 -20.93
CA PRO A 342 -18.51 -21.56 -22.23
C PRO A 342 -17.10 -21.16 -22.65
N LEU A 343 -16.73 -19.90 -22.43
CA LEU A 343 -15.40 -19.36 -22.74
C LEU A 343 -14.28 -20.11 -22.03
N LEU A 344 -14.41 -20.34 -20.73
CA LEU A 344 -13.39 -21.08 -19.95
C LEU A 344 -13.31 -22.54 -20.40
N ARG A 345 -14.44 -23.18 -20.73
CA ARG A 345 -14.44 -24.54 -21.28
C ARG A 345 -13.74 -24.61 -22.63
N SER A 346 -14.00 -23.64 -23.50
CA SER A 346 -13.31 -23.50 -24.80
C SER A 346 -11.81 -23.29 -24.61
N ALA A 347 -11.41 -22.38 -23.71
CA ALA A 347 -10.00 -22.11 -23.41
C ALA A 347 -9.27 -23.34 -22.86
N LEU A 348 -9.92 -24.13 -21.98
CA LEU A 348 -9.38 -25.40 -21.47
C LEU A 348 -9.24 -26.44 -22.60
N LYS A 349 -10.30 -26.62 -23.40
CA LYS A 349 -10.32 -27.56 -24.54
C LYS A 349 -9.20 -27.25 -25.54
N ASN A 350 -8.96 -25.97 -25.79
CA ASN A 350 -7.92 -25.48 -26.70
C ASN A 350 -6.55 -25.34 -26.03
N THR A 351 -6.37 -25.84 -24.80
CA THR A 351 -5.10 -25.82 -24.05
C THR A 351 -4.49 -24.43 -23.84
N LEU A 352 -5.32 -23.38 -23.88
CA LEU A 352 -4.89 -21.98 -23.69
C LEU A 352 -4.69 -21.63 -22.22
N ILE A 353 -5.34 -22.36 -21.32
CA ILE A 353 -5.26 -22.24 -19.87
C ILE A 353 -5.09 -23.63 -19.23
N THR A 354 -4.46 -23.67 -18.06
CA THR A 354 -4.29 -24.90 -17.27
C THR A 354 -4.89 -24.69 -15.88
N LEU A 355 -5.51 -25.73 -15.31
CA LEU A 355 -6.07 -25.68 -13.95
C LEU A 355 -4.95 -25.55 -12.91
N HIS A 356 -5.17 -24.70 -11.90
CA HIS A 356 -4.27 -24.66 -10.75
C HIS A 356 -4.76 -25.64 -9.66
N PRO A 357 -3.89 -26.44 -9.02
CA PRO A 357 -4.28 -27.43 -8.00
C PRO A 357 -5.01 -26.88 -6.77
N ARG A 358 -5.00 -25.56 -6.59
CA ARG A 358 -5.63 -24.82 -5.47
C ARG A 358 -6.86 -23.99 -5.88
N GLY A 359 -7.39 -24.23 -7.10
CA GLY A 359 -8.51 -23.49 -7.67
C GLY A 359 -8.06 -22.41 -8.65
N GLY A 360 -8.95 -22.04 -9.56
CA GLY A 360 -8.66 -21.13 -10.67
C GLY A 360 -7.77 -21.78 -11.72
N ILE A 361 -7.05 -20.94 -12.45
CA ILE A 361 -6.08 -21.30 -13.46
C ILE A 361 -4.66 -20.95 -13.02
N SER A 362 -3.70 -21.66 -13.58
CA SER A 362 -2.28 -21.36 -13.42
C SER A 362 -1.94 -20.12 -14.22
N VAL A 363 -1.31 -19.16 -13.56
CA VAL A 363 -0.77 -17.94 -14.18
C VAL A 363 0.66 -17.73 -13.69
N ASN A 364 1.46 -17.05 -14.51
CA ASN A 364 2.75 -16.55 -14.08
C ASN A 364 2.55 -15.58 -12.90
N PHE A 365 3.25 -15.83 -11.80
CA PHE A 365 3.10 -15.04 -10.58
C PHE A 365 3.47 -13.58 -10.79
N ASP A 366 4.39 -13.24 -11.71
CA ASP A 366 4.94 -11.89 -11.89
C ASP A 366 4.08 -10.99 -12.78
N ASP A 367 3.46 -11.55 -13.83
CA ASP A 367 2.76 -10.77 -14.86
C ASP A 367 1.33 -11.23 -15.16
N LEU A 368 0.83 -12.26 -14.46
CA LEU A 368 -0.53 -12.79 -14.54
C LEU A 368 -0.87 -13.44 -15.92
N SER A 369 0.14 -13.74 -16.73
CA SER A 369 -0.06 -14.47 -17.99
C SER A 369 -0.40 -15.95 -17.75
N ALA A 370 -1.47 -16.43 -18.37
CA ALA A 370 -1.83 -17.85 -18.41
C ALA A 370 -1.13 -18.58 -19.57
N SER A 371 -0.96 -17.87 -20.70
CA SER A 371 -0.13 -18.25 -21.85
C SER A 371 0.32 -16.97 -22.57
N PRO A 372 1.27 -16.99 -23.53
CA PRO A 372 1.78 -15.77 -24.17
C PRO A 372 0.66 -14.90 -24.77
N GLY A 373 0.43 -13.70 -24.23
CA GLY A 373 -0.64 -12.79 -24.66
C GLY A 373 -2.04 -13.08 -24.09
N LEU A 374 -2.23 -14.17 -23.32
CA LEU A 374 -3.47 -14.43 -22.57
C LEU A 374 -3.22 -14.22 -21.08
N TYR A 375 -3.98 -13.31 -20.47
CA TYR A 375 -3.87 -12.94 -19.06
C TYR A 375 -5.18 -13.23 -18.33
N ALA A 376 -5.12 -13.38 -17.01
CA ALA A 376 -6.32 -13.46 -16.18
C ALA A 376 -6.16 -12.66 -14.89
N ILE A 377 -7.28 -12.19 -14.34
CA ILE A 377 -7.31 -11.36 -13.14
C ILE A 377 -8.48 -11.74 -12.24
N GLY A 378 -8.36 -11.47 -10.94
CA GLY A 378 -9.41 -11.73 -9.95
C GLY A 378 -9.49 -13.20 -9.58
N SER A 379 -10.70 -13.73 -9.31
CA SER A 379 -10.82 -15.10 -8.77
C SER A 379 -10.24 -16.19 -9.62
N LEU A 380 -10.14 -15.98 -10.93
CA LEU A 380 -9.51 -16.96 -11.81
C LEU A 380 -8.06 -17.23 -11.41
N THR A 381 -7.38 -16.32 -10.71
CA THR A 381 -5.99 -16.49 -10.31
C THR A 381 -5.81 -16.95 -8.86
N CYS A 382 -6.91 -17.30 -8.16
CA CYS A 382 -6.90 -17.53 -6.71
C CYS A 382 -5.96 -18.65 -6.23
N GLY A 383 -5.60 -19.58 -7.11
CA GLY A 383 -4.64 -20.63 -6.82
C GLY A 383 -3.19 -20.14 -6.80
N SER A 384 -2.84 -19.25 -7.73
CA SER A 384 -1.49 -18.66 -7.84
C SER A 384 -1.32 -17.45 -6.91
N HIS A 385 -2.38 -16.66 -6.79
CA HIS A 385 -2.47 -15.47 -5.95
C HIS A 385 -3.52 -15.70 -4.88
N PHE A 386 -3.11 -15.76 -3.61
CA PHE A 386 -4.06 -15.80 -2.51
C PHE A 386 -4.67 -14.41 -2.27
N TYR A 387 -5.90 -14.34 -1.75
CA TYR A 387 -6.55 -13.07 -1.37
C TYR A 387 -6.90 -12.12 -2.53
N VAL A 388 -7.29 -12.67 -3.68
CA VAL A 388 -7.61 -11.93 -4.93
C VAL A 388 -8.97 -11.22 -4.97
N SER A 389 -9.72 -11.21 -3.88
CA SER A 389 -11.03 -10.55 -3.82
C SER A 389 -10.96 -9.08 -3.37
N ALA A 390 -9.80 -8.62 -2.91
CA ALA A 390 -9.60 -7.26 -2.45
C ALA A 390 -9.25 -6.31 -3.62
N ILE A 391 -9.88 -5.14 -3.64
CA ILE A 391 -9.74 -4.17 -4.74
C ILE A 391 -8.29 -3.71 -4.94
N ASP A 392 -7.55 -3.48 -3.86
CA ASP A 392 -6.15 -3.09 -3.93
C ASP A 392 -5.27 -4.15 -4.61
N ARG A 393 -5.63 -5.44 -4.47
CA ARG A 393 -4.96 -6.55 -5.17
C ARG A 393 -5.31 -6.57 -6.65
N ILE A 394 -6.59 -6.36 -6.99
CA ILE A 394 -7.02 -6.24 -8.39
C ILE A 394 -6.30 -5.08 -9.08
N ALA A 395 -6.21 -3.91 -8.44
CA ALA A 395 -5.47 -2.77 -8.98
C ALA A 395 -3.98 -3.09 -9.19
N ALA A 396 -3.35 -3.81 -8.24
CA ALA A 396 -1.97 -4.27 -8.38
C ALA A 396 -1.80 -5.23 -9.57
N HIS A 397 -2.72 -6.18 -9.75
CA HIS A 397 -2.68 -7.15 -10.84
C HIS A 397 -2.89 -6.49 -12.21
N ALA A 398 -3.85 -5.54 -12.31
CA ALA A 398 -4.08 -4.77 -13.52
C ALA A 398 -2.83 -3.97 -13.94
N SER A 399 -2.11 -3.38 -12.99
CA SER A 399 -0.84 -2.68 -13.25
C SER A 399 0.22 -3.61 -13.85
N ARG A 400 0.35 -4.84 -13.32
CA ARG A 400 1.32 -5.84 -13.80
C ARG A 400 1.00 -6.34 -15.20
N ILE A 401 -0.29 -6.59 -15.48
CA ILE A 401 -0.75 -6.95 -16.82
C ILE A 401 -0.47 -5.81 -17.80
N SER A 402 -0.75 -4.55 -17.42
CA SER A 402 -0.45 -3.38 -18.24
C SER A 402 1.05 -3.24 -18.56
N TYR A 403 1.93 -3.50 -17.58
CA TYR A 403 3.37 -3.53 -17.83
C TYR A 403 3.77 -4.62 -18.84
N SER A 404 3.22 -5.83 -18.71
CA SER A 404 3.47 -6.92 -19.66
C SER A 404 3.00 -6.57 -21.08
N LEU A 405 1.77 -6.04 -21.22
CA LEU A 405 1.19 -5.64 -22.50
C LEU A 405 1.98 -4.52 -23.20
N THR A 406 2.54 -3.60 -22.42
CA THR A 406 3.37 -2.49 -22.93
C THR A 406 4.85 -2.84 -23.05
N GLN A 407 5.23 -4.12 -22.80
CA GLN A 407 6.62 -4.60 -22.77
C GLN A 407 7.51 -3.82 -21.79
N THR A 408 6.90 -3.21 -20.78
CA THR A 408 7.60 -2.56 -19.68
C THR A 408 8.00 -3.62 -18.66
N PRO A 409 9.28 -3.73 -18.26
CA PRO A 409 9.67 -4.70 -17.23
C PRO A 409 8.92 -4.46 -15.92
N SER A 410 8.47 -5.54 -15.28
CA SER A 410 7.81 -5.48 -13.97
C SER A 410 8.75 -4.92 -12.90
N ALA A 411 8.23 -3.98 -12.12
CA ALA A 411 8.94 -3.45 -10.97
C ALA A 411 9.00 -4.49 -9.84
N ARG A 412 10.19 -4.67 -9.26
CA ARG A 412 10.40 -5.50 -8.07
C ARG A 412 10.40 -4.61 -6.82
N SER A 413 9.86 -5.13 -5.73
CA SER A 413 9.93 -4.44 -4.44
C SER A 413 11.39 -4.33 -3.97
N LEU A 414 11.85 -3.09 -3.77
CA LEU A 414 13.17 -2.75 -3.26
C LEU A 414 13.11 -2.49 -1.75
N HIS A 415 14.14 -2.93 -1.03
CA HIS A 415 14.40 -2.47 0.32
C HIS A 415 15.43 -1.34 0.22
N VAL A 416 15.01 -0.12 0.57
CA VAL A 416 15.74 1.13 0.31
C VAL A 416 16.17 1.76 1.64
N ALA A 417 17.47 1.83 1.89
CA ALA A 417 18.02 2.56 3.03
C ALA A 417 18.18 4.04 2.66
N ILE A 418 17.46 4.91 3.35
CA ILE A 418 17.56 6.37 3.22
C ILE A 418 18.44 6.87 4.38
N PHE A 419 19.64 7.34 4.06
CA PHE A 419 20.53 7.99 5.02
C PHE A 419 20.18 9.48 5.08
N CYS A 420 19.28 9.83 5.99
CA CYS A 420 18.74 11.19 6.12
C CYS A 420 19.70 12.06 6.94
N GLY A 421 20.13 13.18 6.36
CA GLY A 421 20.83 14.24 7.08
C GLY A 421 20.02 14.80 8.25
N SER A 422 20.67 15.56 9.12
CA SER A 422 20.06 16.21 10.28
C SER A 422 19.47 17.60 9.99
N ASP A 423 19.41 18.00 8.72
CA ASP A 423 18.91 19.31 8.30
C ASP A 423 17.44 19.31 7.87
N LEU A 424 16.87 20.52 7.78
CA LEU A 424 15.49 20.76 7.37
C LEU A 424 15.18 20.13 6.02
N PHE A 425 16.05 20.32 5.02
CA PHE A 425 15.75 19.91 3.65
C PHE A 425 15.88 18.41 3.44
N SER A 426 16.81 17.72 4.12
CA SER A 426 16.81 16.26 4.11
C SER A 426 15.50 15.71 4.69
N HIS A 427 14.99 16.26 5.79
CA HIS A 427 13.72 15.83 6.38
C HIS A 427 12.50 16.14 5.49
N LEU A 428 12.45 17.30 4.83
CA LEU A 428 11.40 17.63 3.86
C LEU A 428 11.42 16.67 2.66
N MET A 429 12.62 16.37 2.13
CA MET A 429 12.78 15.38 1.06
C MET A 429 12.30 13.99 1.49
N VAL A 430 12.72 13.49 2.65
CA VAL A 430 12.29 12.17 3.17
C VAL A 430 10.77 12.13 3.37
N SER A 431 10.18 13.20 3.89
CA SER A 431 8.73 13.31 4.05
C SER A 431 7.96 13.19 2.74
N LYS A 432 8.50 13.67 1.61
CA LYS A 432 7.88 13.53 0.29
C LYS A 432 8.21 12.20 -0.38
N MET A 433 9.40 11.68 -0.14
CA MET A 433 9.91 10.48 -0.80
C MET A 433 9.29 9.19 -0.25
N VAL A 434 9.19 9.05 1.08
CA VAL A 434 8.69 7.82 1.73
C VAL A 434 7.30 7.40 1.21
N PRO A 435 6.28 8.28 1.14
CA PRO A 435 4.97 7.90 0.61
C PRO A 435 5.03 7.44 -0.85
N GLN A 436 5.87 8.07 -1.69
CA GLN A 436 6.04 7.68 -3.10
C GLN A 436 6.67 6.30 -3.23
N LEU A 437 7.69 5.99 -2.42
CA LEU A 437 8.32 4.67 -2.42
C LEU A 437 7.35 3.58 -1.98
N LEU A 438 6.53 3.85 -0.95
CA LEU A 438 5.50 2.93 -0.49
C LEU A 438 4.41 2.71 -1.55
N ALA A 439 3.98 3.76 -2.25
CA ALA A 439 3.03 3.69 -3.34
C ALA A 439 3.57 2.87 -4.53
N ALA A 440 4.88 2.98 -4.81
CA ALA A 440 5.58 2.15 -5.79
C ALA A 440 5.84 0.70 -5.33
N GLY A 441 5.40 0.32 -4.12
CA GLY A 441 5.57 -1.04 -3.57
C GLY A 441 6.95 -1.33 -2.99
N HIS A 442 7.77 -0.30 -2.76
CA HIS A 442 9.08 -0.43 -2.10
C HIS A 442 8.96 -0.34 -0.57
N VAL A 443 10.04 -0.68 0.13
CA VAL A 443 10.14 -0.69 1.59
C VAL A 443 11.25 0.27 2.02
N PRO A 444 10.90 1.51 2.42
CA PRO A 444 11.89 2.47 2.89
C PRO A 444 12.29 2.22 4.35
N TYR A 445 13.59 2.30 4.60
CA TYR A 445 14.23 2.27 5.93
C TYR A 445 14.94 3.60 6.13
N VAL A 446 14.52 4.40 7.10
CA VAL A 446 15.12 5.71 7.36
C VAL A 446 16.16 5.57 8.47
N PHE A 447 17.41 5.76 8.10
CA PHE A 447 18.50 5.84 9.06
C PHE A 447 18.85 7.31 9.28
N LEU A 448 19.08 7.69 10.54
CA LEU A 448 19.46 9.03 10.97
C LEU A 448 20.91 9.01 11.47
N PRO A 449 21.91 9.13 10.58
CA PRO A 449 23.31 9.18 10.98
C PRO A 449 23.59 10.35 11.93
N GLU A 450 24.36 10.10 12.99
CA GLU A 450 24.77 11.17 13.89
C GLU A 450 25.64 12.19 13.16
N HIS A 451 25.26 13.45 13.28
CA HIS A 451 26.08 14.56 12.84
C HIS A 451 27.01 14.97 13.97
N LYS A 452 28.32 14.76 13.79
CA LYS A 452 29.33 15.36 14.67
C LYS A 452 29.62 16.76 14.14
N ALA A 453 29.13 17.78 14.84
CA ALA A 453 29.43 19.16 14.49
C ALA A 453 30.95 19.37 14.40
N SER A 454 31.43 19.95 13.30
CA SER A 454 32.77 20.55 13.27
C SER A 454 32.86 21.67 14.31
N ARG A 455 34.07 22.13 14.65
CA ARG A 455 34.26 23.32 15.50
C ARG A 455 33.27 24.41 15.08
N SER A 456 32.49 24.96 16.03
CA SER A 456 31.49 25.97 15.72
C SER A 456 32.16 27.15 15.03
N SER A 457 31.65 27.55 13.86
CA SER A 457 32.12 28.77 13.21
C SER A 457 31.96 29.96 14.16
N THR A 458 32.93 30.86 14.18
CA THR A 458 32.81 32.13 14.91
C THR A 458 32.00 33.15 14.13
N LEU A 459 31.82 32.97 12.81
CA LEU A 459 31.08 33.90 11.95
C LEU A 459 29.58 33.80 12.21
N PHE A 460 28.96 34.97 12.43
CA PHE A 460 27.53 35.09 12.75
C PHE A 460 26.64 34.41 11.70
N ASP A 461 26.84 34.68 10.41
CA ASP A 461 25.96 34.19 9.34
C ASP A 461 26.01 32.65 9.20
N LEU A 462 27.17 32.05 9.49
CA LEU A 462 27.32 30.59 9.47
C LEU A 462 26.68 29.94 10.71
N ARG A 463 26.69 30.63 11.86
CA ARG A 463 25.94 30.21 13.06
C ARG A 463 24.44 30.35 12.85
N GLU A 464 24.00 31.44 12.25
CA GLU A 464 22.60 31.69 11.88
C GLU A 464 22.10 30.65 10.89
N LEU A 465 22.86 30.39 9.82
CA LEU A 465 22.56 29.30 8.88
C LEU A 465 22.46 27.95 9.60
N ALA A 466 23.43 27.61 10.46
CA ALA A 466 23.41 26.36 11.21
C ALA A 466 22.17 26.22 12.11
N PHE A 467 21.73 27.33 12.73
CA PHE A 467 20.54 27.35 13.56
C PHE A 467 19.28 27.04 12.75
N PHE A 468 19.03 27.79 11.67
CA PHE A 468 17.84 27.62 10.84
C PHE A 468 17.85 26.31 10.03
N GLU A 469 19.00 25.89 9.54
CA GLU A 469 19.14 24.68 8.73
C GLU A 469 19.00 23.41 9.59
N ARG A 470 19.47 23.40 10.84
CA ARG A 470 19.55 22.16 11.65
C ARG A 470 19.00 22.29 13.06
N GLU A 471 19.46 23.27 13.84
CA GLU A 471 19.13 23.30 15.28
C GLU A 471 17.64 23.51 15.53
N LEU A 472 17.00 24.38 14.74
CA LEU A 472 15.58 24.65 14.84
C LEU A 472 14.75 23.37 14.62
N LEU A 473 15.12 22.57 13.61
CA LEU A 473 14.50 21.27 13.37
C LEU A 473 14.71 20.31 14.53
N GLN A 474 15.96 20.11 14.94
CA GLN A 474 16.32 19.06 15.89
C GLN A 474 15.86 19.37 17.33
N GLN A 475 15.89 20.64 17.74
CA GLN A 475 15.62 21.05 19.11
C GLN A 475 14.19 21.55 19.35
N TYR A 476 13.50 22.03 18.31
CA TYR A 476 12.17 22.64 18.46
C TYR A 476 11.10 21.91 17.64
N ILE A 477 11.32 21.67 16.34
CA ILE A 477 10.28 21.08 15.47
C ILE A 477 10.04 19.59 15.80
N LEU A 478 11.09 18.75 15.77
CA LEU A 478 10.92 17.31 16.01
C LEU A 478 10.35 17.03 17.42
N PRO A 479 10.80 17.69 18.50
CA PRO A 479 10.20 17.51 19.82
C PRO A 479 8.75 17.99 19.91
N TYR A 480 8.38 19.08 19.22
CA TYR A 480 7.02 19.62 19.23
C TYR A 480 5.99 18.59 18.69
N PHE A 481 6.36 17.84 17.64
CA PHE A 481 5.47 16.87 16.98
C PHE A 481 5.69 15.41 17.41
N LYS A 482 6.48 15.16 18.45
CA LYS A 482 6.87 13.78 18.84
C LYS A 482 5.68 12.87 19.10
N ASP A 483 4.64 13.40 19.76
CA ASP A 483 3.45 12.68 20.17
C ASP A 483 2.21 13.05 19.32
N ASP A 484 2.38 13.90 18.31
CA ASP A 484 1.29 14.38 17.46
C ASP A 484 1.18 13.55 16.17
N VAL A 485 0.02 12.92 15.99
CA VAL A 485 -0.33 12.19 14.76
C VAL A 485 -1.29 13.04 13.91
N SER A 486 -0.97 14.33 13.74
CA SER A 486 -1.76 15.25 12.93
C SER A 486 -1.79 14.82 11.46
N TYR A 487 -2.99 14.82 10.89
CA TYR A 487 -3.27 14.47 9.51
C TYR A 487 -3.56 15.74 8.69
N GLY A 488 -3.21 15.73 7.40
CA GLY A 488 -3.50 16.85 6.48
C GLY A 488 -2.42 17.94 6.41
N THR A 489 -1.22 17.68 6.92
CA THR A 489 -0.05 18.56 6.76
C THR A 489 0.67 18.29 5.42
N THR A 490 1.40 19.29 4.93
CA THR A 490 2.18 19.16 3.68
C THR A 490 3.34 18.18 3.83
N HIS A 491 3.96 18.17 5.02
CA HIS A 491 5.08 17.33 5.42
C HIS A 491 4.83 16.72 6.80
N GLN A 492 5.43 15.55 7.01
CA GLN A 492 5.37 14.79 8.25
C GLN A 492 6.79 14.58 8.76
N THR A 493 6.98 14.65 10.08
CA THR A 493 8.26 14.30 10.69
C THR A 493 8.56 12.81 10.50
N VAL A 494 9.83 12.41 10.66
CA VAL A 494 10.22 11.00 10.55
C VAL A 494 9.51 10.10 11.56
N ASP A 495 9.20 10.61 12.76
CA ASP A 495 8.42 9.88 13.77
C ASP A 495 6.96 9.73 13.36
N GLN A 496 6.36 10.75 12.75
CA GLN A 496 5.02 10.67 12.17
C GLN A 496 4.97 9.69 10.99
N LEU A 497 5.98 9.68 10.12
CA LEU A 497 6.09 8.70 9.03
C LEU A 497 6.17 7.26 9.57
N ARG A 498 6.96 7.03 10.62
CA ARG A 498 7.03 5.74 11.33
C ARG A 498 5.66 5.32 11.85
N ALA A 499 4.98 6.20 12.57
CA ALA A 499 3.67 5.91 13.16
C ALA A 499 2.60 5.63 12.11
N LYS A 500 2.60 6.40 11.00
CA LYS A 500 1.60 6.29 9.94
C LYS A 500 1.82 5.09 9.02
N TYR A 501 3.05 4.88 8.57
CA TYR A 501 3.36 3.90 7.52
C TYR A 501 3.99 2.61 8.02
N GLY A 502 4.43 2.58 9.29
CA GLY A 502 5.10 1.43 9.87
C GLY A 502 6.47 1.14 9.26
N ILE A 503 7.22 2.20 8.93
CA ILE A 503 8.59 2.13 8.42
C ILE A 503 9.59 2.09 9.58
N LEU A 504 10.78 1.54 9.33
CA LEU A 504 11.86 1.62 10.31
C LEU A 504 12.49 3.03 10.30
N VAL A 505 12.63 3.62 11.49
CA VAL A 505 13.37 4.86 11.71
C VAL A 505 14.36 4.62 12.85
N GLU A 506 15.65 4.71 12.57
CA GLU A 506 16.71 4.36 13.54
C GLU A 506 17.85 5.38 13.53
N LYS A 507 18.34 5.76 14.72
CA LYS A 507 19.54 6.59 14.88
C LYS A 507 20.79 5.74 14.67
N VAL A 508 21.75 6.26 13.90
CA VAL A 508 22.96 5.53 13.54
C VAL A 508 24.20 6.32 13.97
N PRO A 509 24.89 5.93 15.05
CA PRO A 509 26.08 6.64 15.49
C PRO A 509 27.21 6.65 14.44
N ASN A 510 27.37 5.55 13.70
CA ASN A 510 28.39 5.46 12.65
C ASN A 510 27.98 4.46 11.55
N VAL A 511 27.78 4.97 10.33
CA VAL A 511 27.37 4.16 9.15
C VAL A 511 28.43 3.15 8.72
N ASN A 512 29.68 3.32 9.16
CA ASN A 512 30.80 2.45 8.79
C ASN A 512 31.07 1.33 9.80
N LYS A 513 30.27 1.22 10.87
CA LYS A 513 30.44 0.13 11.85
C LYS A 513 29.92 -1.18 11.26
N MET A 514 30.70 -2.25 11.43
CA MET A 514 30.30 -3.59 10.97
C MET A 514 28.98 -4.07 11.58
N SER A 515 28.66 -3.66 12.82
CA SER A 515 27.36 -3.93 13.44
C SER A 515 26.20 -3.31 12.65
N PHE A 516 26.38 -2.11 12.10
CA PHE A 516 25.38 -1.44 11.28
C PHE A 516 25.28 -2.06 9.87
N ILE A 517 26.40 -2.46 9.28
CA ILE A 517 26.39 -3.18 7.99
C ILE A 517 25.61 -4.51 8.13
N LYS A 518 25.76 -5.22 9.26
CA LYS A 518 24.94 -6.40 9.58
C LYS A 518 23.45 -6.07 9.72
N THR A 519 23.10 -4.87 10.22
CA THR A 519 21.71 -4.39 10.24
C THR A 519 21.18 -4.20 8.81
N LEU A 520 21.96 -3.60 7.90
CA LEU A 520 21.56 -3.48 6.48
C LEU A 520 21.32 -4.87 5.85
N ASP A 521 22.20 -5.84 6.13
CA ASP A 521 22.06 -7.21 5.62
C ASP A 521 20.81 -7.91 6.16
N ARG A 522 20.55 -7.82 7.47
CA ARG A 522 19.33 -8.34 8.11
C ARG A 522 18.05 -7.79 7.47
N HIS A 523 18.05 -6.51 7.13
CA HIS A 523 16.91 -5.85 6.49
C HIS A 523 16.90 -6.05 4.96
N HIS A 524 17.77 -6.90 4.41
CA HIS A 524 17.88 -7.19 2.98
C HIS A 524 18.01 -5.94 2.10
N ILE A 525 18.71 -4.91 2.58
CA ILE A 525 18.84 -3.64 1.86
C ILE A 525 19.49 -3.87 0.49
N SER A 526 18.86 -3.32 -0.55
CA SER A 526 19.28 -3.47 -1.95
C SER A 526 19.82 -2.16 -2.54
N VAL A 527 19.30 -1.03 -2.04
CA VAL A 527 19.72 0.31 -2.48
C VAL A 527 19.90 1.20 -1.26
N GLY A 528 21.01 1.91 -1.19
CA GLY A 528 21.27 2.99 -0.24
C GLY A 528 21.15 4.33 -0.96
N LEU A 529 20.45 5.28 -0.36
CA LEU A 529 20.30 6.64 -0.85
C LEU A 529 20.74 7.62 0.24
N SER A 530 21.86 8.28 0.01
CA SER A 530 22.32 9.39 0.84
C SER A 530 21.56 10.66 0.48
N VAL A 531 20.81 11.19 1.44
CA VAL A 531 20.05 12.44 1.32
C VAL A 531 20.67 13.44 2.27
N ARG A 532 21.68 14.15 1.79
CA ARG A 532 22.49 15.11 2.58
C ARG A 532 23.07 14.47 3.87
N CYS A 533 23.56 13.24 3.76
CA CYS A 533 24.22 12.55 4.87
C CYS A 533 25.59 13.20 5.16
N TYR A 534 25.84 13.56 6.42
CA TYR A 534 27.10 14.20 6.81
C TYR A 534 28.22 13.20 7.17
N GLN A 535 27.94 11.90 7.24
CA GLN A 535 28.96 10.89 7.44
C GLN A 535 29.48 10.35 6.11
N ARG A 536 30.80 10.35 5.94
CA ARG A 536 31.46 9.72 4.79
C ARG A 536 31.30 8.20 4.84
N PHE A 537 30.90 7.61 3.72
CA PHE A 537 30.89 6.16 3.52
C PHE A 537 32.30 5.66 3.19
N LYS A 538 32.71 4.56 3.81
CA LYS A 538 34.05 3.96 3.68
C LYS A 538 33.96 2.57 3.04
N THR A 539 35.12 1.97 2.81
CA THR A 539 35.33 0.72 2.08
C THR A 539 34.32 -0.39 2.42
N ASP A 540 34.06 -0.70 3.69
CA ASP A 540 33.21 -1.85 4.04
C ASP A 540 31.73 -1.66 3.66
N ILE A 541 31.18 -0.46 3.91
CA ILE A 541 29.79 -0.17 3.52
C ILE A 541 29.65 0.02 2.01
N ILE A 542 30.65 0.62 1.35
CA ILE A 542 30.70 0.70 -0.12
C ILE A 542 30.76 -0.70 -0.73
N ARG A 543 31.56 -1.60 -0.15
CA ARG A 543 31.65 -3.00 -0.56
C ARG A 543 30.32 -3.74 -0.37
N TYR A 544 29.62 -3.50 0.74
CA TYR A 544 28.27 -4.06 0.93
C TYR A 544 27.33 -3.69 -0.22
N PHE A 545 27.38 -2.43 -0.67
CA PHE A 545 26.57 -1.90 -1.79
C PHE A 545 27.16 -2.15 -3.18
N SER A 546 28.17 -3.01 -3.32
CA SER A 546 28.66 -3.43 -4.64
C SER A 546 27.60 -4.24 -5.40
N LYS A 547 27.76 -4.37 -6.73
CA LYS A 547 26.82 -5.09 -7.61
C LYS A 547 26.41 -6.44 -6.97
N PRO A 548 25.10 -6.77 -6.89
CA PRO A 548 23.97 -6.10 -7.56
C PRO A 548 23.38 -4.89 -6.80
N ARG A 549 23.82 -4.60 -5.57
CA ARG A 549 23.34 -3.47 -4.78
C ARG A 549 23.86 -2.13 -5.33
N ARG A 550 23.31 -1.02 -4.82
CA ARG A 550 23.69 0.34 -5.22
C ARG A 550 23.74 1.26 -4.01
N LEU A 551 24.72 2.16 -3.96
CA LEU A 551 24.78 3.27 -3.02
C LEU A 551 24.86 4.57 -3.80
N LEU A 552 23.79 5.37 -3.70
CA LEU A 552 23.60 6.60 -4.44
C LEU A 552 23.68 7.79 -3.51
N ASN A 553 24.21 8.92 -3.99
CA ASN A 553 24.19 10.19 -3.27
C ASN A 553 23.40 11.22 -4.06
N LEU A 554 22.45 11.85 -3.37
CA LEU A 554 21.73 13.01 -3.87
C LEU A 554 22.50 14.27 -3.43
N HIS A 555 23.29 14.80 -4.36
CA HIS A 555 24.16 15.95 -4.12
C HIS A 555 23.48 17.26 -4.57
N PRO A 556 23.40 18.28 -3.70
CA PRO A 556 22.99 19.63 -4.11
C PRO A 556 24.13 20.27 -4.91
N GLY A 557 23.89 20.64 -6.16
CA GLY A 557 24.86 21.20 -7.08
C GLY A 557 25.05 20.34 -8.34
N ALA A 558 25.28 20.99 -9.48
CA ALA A 558 25.60 20.31 -10.73
C ALA A 558 27.06 19.81 -10.69
N LEU A 559 27.24 18.49 -10.73
CA LEU A 559 28.57 17.85 -10.77
C LEU A 559 29.10 17.79 -12.21
N PRO A 560 30.41 17.97 -12.43
CA PRO A 560 31.47 18.11 -11.43
C PRO A 560 31.72 19.56 -10.95
N ALA A 561 31.04 20.57 -11.51
CA ALA A 561 31.35 21.99 -11.26
C ALA A 561 31.20 22.39 -9.78
N TYR A 562 30.19 21.86 -9.09
CA TYR A 562 29.86 22.22 -7.72
C TYR A 562 30.08 21.06 -6.73
N ARG A 563 31.33 20.63 -6.55
CA ARG A 563 31.71 19.60 -5.55
C ARG A 563 31.92 20.20 -4.16
N GLY A 564 31.62 19.45 -3.10
CA GLY A 564 31.86 19.87 -1.72
C GLY A 564 30.66 20.54 -1.04
N VAL A 565 30.90 21.51 -0.16
CA VAL A 565 29.87 22.07 0.74
C VAL A 565 29.37 23.44 0.30
N MET A 566 28.16 23.79 0.76
CA MET A 566 27.54 25.11 0.52
C MET A 566 27.45 25.50 -0.97
N THR A 567 27.24 24.51 -1.83
CA THR A 567 27.21 24.66 -3.30
C THR A 567 26.16 25.65 -3.79
N THR A 568 25.01 25.76 -3.10
CA THR A 568 23.96 26.72 -3.45
C THR A 568 24.45 28.17 -3.38
N VAL A 569 25.11 28.58 -2.28
CA VAL A 569 25.65 29.95 -2.20
C VAL A 569 26.82 30.15 -3.16
N ARG A 570 27.61 29.10 -3.43
CA ARG A 570 28.70 29.16 -4.43
C ARG A 570 28.14 29.42 -5.83
N ALA A 571 27.09 28.72 -6.23
CA ALA A 571 26.40 28.95 -7.51
C ALA A 571 25.81 30.37 -7.59
N MET A 572 25.17 30.84 -6.52
CA MET A 572 24.67 32.21 -6.45
C MET A 572 25.81 33.24 -6.61
N LYS A 573 26.92 33.04 -5.91
CA LYS A 573 28.11 33.92 -5.97
C LYS A 573 28.76 33.93 -7.34
N ASN A 574 28.79 32.79 -8.02
CA ASN A 574 29.26 32.66 -9.39
C ASN A 574 28.28 33.24 -10.43
N LYS A 575 27.12 33.76 -10.00
CA LYS A 575 26.09 34.36 -10.86
C LYS A 575 25.50 33.38 -11.87
N GLU A 576 25.39 32.11 -11.47
CA GLU A 576 24.76 31.08 -12.30
C GLU A 576 23.29 31.38 -12.59
N THR A 577 22.82 31.00 -13.78
CA THR A 577 21.40 31.15 -14.12
C THR A 577 20.54 30.04 -13.52
N SER A 578 21.13 28.88 -13.24
CA SER A 578 20.44 27.70 -12.73
C SER A 578 21.24 27.01 -11.61
N PHE A 579 20.51 26.31 -10.74
CA PHE A 579 21.06 25.44 -9.72
C PHE A 579 20.48 24.04 -9.90
N GLY A 580 21.31 23.01 -9.73
CA GLY A 580 20.91 21.63 -9.98
C GLY A 580 21.07 20.70 -8.80
N TYR A 581 20.44 19.52 -8.91
CA TYR A 581 20.73 18.36 -8.08
C TYR A 581 21.35 17.28 -8.95
N SER A 582 22.47 16.71 -8.49
CA SER A 582 23.13 15.58 -9.13
C SER A 582 22.89 14.31 -8.32
N LEU A 583 22.36 13.28 -8.96
CA LEU A 583 22.38 11.93 -8.41
C LEU A 583 23.59 11.20 -8.99
N HIS A 584 24.42 10.62 -8.14
CA HIS A 584 25.63 9.92 -8.58
C HIS A 584 25.92 8.70 -7.71
N ASP A 585 26.76 7.79 -8.19
CA ASP A 585 27.26 6.69 -7.37
C ASP A 585 28.21 7.22 -6.28
N ILE A 586 28.13 6.62 -5.09
CA ILE A 586 29.13 6.86 -4.04
C ILE A 586 30.34 5.95 -4.29
N ASP A 587 31.51 6.57 -4.44
CA ASP A 587 32.80 5.90 -4.37
C ASP A 587 33.57 6.33 -3.11
N GLU A 588 34.80 5.82 -2.94
CA GLU A 588 35.63 6.21 -1.80
C GLU A 588 35.99 7.71 -1.82
N ASN A 589 35.88 8.39 -2.97
CA ASN A 589 36.17 9.81 -3.18
C ASN A 589 34.92 10.72 -3.10
N TRP A 590 33.80 10.18 -2.61
CA TRP A 590 32.54 10.88 -2.33
C TRP A 590 31.89 11.47 -3.59
N ASP A 591 32.04 12.76 -3.85
CA ASP A 591 31.41 13.49 -4.97
C ASP A 591 32.10 13.26 -6.33
N ALA A 592 32.89 12.19 -6.46
CA ALA A 592 33.67 11.90 -7.67
C ALA A 592 33.11 10.75 -8.51
N GLY A 593 32.17 9.96 -7.97
CA GLY A 593 31.57 8.82 -8.68
C GLY A 593 30.71 9.25 -9.88
N ASP A 594 30.43 8.31 -10.79
CA ASP A 594 29.71 8.62 -12.04
C ASP A 594 28.34 9.26 -11.79
N VAL A 595 28.03 10.29 -12.56
CA VAL A 595 26.74 10.99 -12.50
C VAL A 595 25.68 10.22 -13.25
N ILE A 596 24.52 10.03 -12.61
CA ILE A 596 23.38 9.27 -13.12
C ILE A 596 22.34 10.19 -13.76
N ASP A 597 22.00 11.29 -13.09
CA ASP A 597 21.00 12.26 -13.54
C ASP A 597 21.33 13.62 -12.91
N ILE A 598 21.14 14.70 -13.69
CA ILE A 598 21.22 16.08 -13.23
C ILE A 598 19.94 16.78 -13.66
N ARG A 599 19.28 17.45 -12.73
CA ARG A 599 18.18 18.35 -13.04
C ARG A 599 18.46 19.73 -12.50
N GLU A 600 18.05 20.74 -13.24
CA GLU A 600 18.33 22.14 -12.94
C GLU A 600 17.04 22.95 -12.80
N HIS A 601 17.13 24.00 -12.00
CA HIS A 601 16.07 24.96 -11.76
C HIS A 601 16.65 26.39 -11.79
N PRO A 602 15.98 27.37 -12.41
CA PRO A 602 16.43 28.76 -12.39
C PRO A 602 16.66 29.28 -10.96
N ILE A 603 17.72 30.06 -10.75
CA ILE A 603 18.00 30.67 -9.43
C ILE A 603 17.10 31.89 -9.23
N ASP A 604 16.39 31.95 -8.12
CA ASP A 604 15.66 33.15 -7.68
C ASP A 604 16.53 33.97 -6.72
N TYR A 605 17.21 34.98 -7.29
CA TYR A 605 18.09 35.88 -6.54
C TYR A 605 17.36 36.82 -5.58
N SER A 606 16.01 36.88 -5.60
CA SER A 606 15.26 37.66 -4.60
C SER A 606 15.22 36.98 -3.23
N LYS A 607 15.46 35.65 -3.18
CA LYS A 607 15.41 34.83 -1.98
C LYS A 607 16.79 34.72 -1.33
N SER A 608 16.80 34.45 -0.02
CA SER A 608 18.01 33.97 0.64
C SER A 608 18.35 32.56 0.15
N MET A 609 19.62 32.16 0.29
CA MET A 609 20.09 30.84 -0.14
C MET A 609 19.26 29.70 0.46
N LEU A 610 19.00 29.76 1.77
CA LEU A 610 18.22 28.72 2.45
C LEU A 610 16.74 28.75 2.04
N ALA A 611 16.16 29.91 1.74
CA ALA A 611 14.78 29.99 1.25
C ALA A 611 14.66 29.45 -0.18
N PHE A 612 15.64 29.73 -1.05
CA PHE A 612 15.70 29.17 -2.41
C PHE A 612 15.79 27.64 -2.41
N MET A 613 16.43 27.02 -1.41
CA MET A 613 16.43 25.56 -1.28
C MET A 613 15.01 24.94 -1.18
N ALA A 614 14.01 25.70 -0.70
CA ALA A 614 12.62 25.27 -0.67
C ALA A 614 11.99 25.15 -2.07
N ASP A 615 12.53 25.85 -3.07
CA ASP A 615 12.05 25.76 -4.46
C ASP A 615 12.62 24.51 -5.15
N VAL A 616 13.83 24.08 -4.77
CA VAL A 616 14.58 23.06 -5.52
C VAL A 616 14.61 21.67 -4.88
N TYR A 617 14.27 21.50 -3.59
CA TYR A 617 14.39 20.17 -2.94
C TYR A 617 13.49 19.10 -3.59
N GLN A 618 12.32 19.47 -4.13
CA GLN A 618 11.41 18.52 -4.78
C GLN A 618 12.04 17.90 -6.04
N MET A 619 12.88 18.66 -6.74
CA MET A 619 13.64 18.17 -7.88
C MET A 619 14.55 17.01 -7.47
N GLY A 620 15.23 17.12 -6.32
CA GLY A 620 16.07 16.05 -5.79
C GLY A 620 15.29 14.77 -5.42
N VAL A 621 14.05 14.93 -4.91
CA VAL A 621 13.14 13.80 -4.69
C VAL A 621 12.77 13.13 -6.01
N ALA A 622 12.39 13.91 -7.02
CA ALA A 622 11.97 13.42 -8.33
C ALA A 622 13.10 12.67 -9.07
N VAL A 623 14.34 13.15 -8.97
CA VAL A 623 15.52 12.46 -9.50
C VAL A 623 15.72 11.10 -8.82
N SER A 624 15.66 11.07 -7.48
CA SER A 624 15.86 9.86 -6.69
C SER A 624 14.80 8.79 -6.97
N VAL A 625 13.52 9.18 -7.02
CA VAL A 625 12.40 8.26 -7.29
C VAL A 625 12.50 7.70 -8.72
N ALA A 626 12.86 8.52 -9.72
CA ALA A 626 13.03 8.05 -11.09
C ALA A 626 14.16 7.02 -11.23
N ALA A 627 15.28 7.21 -10.51
CA ALA A 627 16.36 6.24 -10.49
C ALA A 627 15.94 4.93 -9.81
N LEU A 628 15.20 5.00 -8.70
CA LEU A 628 14.69 3.82 -8.01
C LEU A 628 13.69 3.02 -8.86
N ASP A 629 12.81 3.68 -9.63
CA ASP A 629 11.92 3.00 -10.60
C ASP A 629 12.75 2.23 -11.64
N LYS A 630 13.77 2.84 -12.25
CA LYS A 630 14.67 2.16 -13.20
C LYS A 630 15.35 0.94 -12.57
N ILE A 631 15.91 1.08 -11.36
CA ILE A 631 16.56 -0.03 -10.63
C ILE A 631 15.56 -1.15 -10.35
N SER A 632 14.35 -0.81 -9.89
CA SER A 632 13.33 -1.79 -9.54
C SER A 632 12.91 -2.66 -10.73
N ARG A 633 13.01 -2.12 -11.94
CA ARG A 633 12.70 -2.78 -13.21
C ARG A 633 13.90 -3.49 -13.84
N GLY A 634 15.04 -3.54 -13.14
CA GLY A 634 16.27 -4.14 -13.63
C GLY A 634 16.93 -3.36 -14.78
N LYS A 635 16.52 -2.10 -15.02
CA LYS A 635 17.15 -1.26 -16.04
C LYS A 635 18.48 -0.74 -15.51
N GLU A 636 19.50 -0.73 -16.38
CA GLU A 636 20.75 -0.07 -16.05
C GLU A 636 20.56 1.45 -15.97
N LEU A 637 21.24 2.07 -15.02
CA LEU A 637 21.32 3.52 -14.93
C LEU A 637 22.39 4.00 -15.90
N SER A 638 22.06 4.98 -16.74
CA SER A 638 23.04 5.72 -17.52
C SER A 638 24.04 6.37 -16.57
N LYS A 639 25.33 6.30 -16.91
CA LYS A 639 26.42 6.82 -16.09
C LYS A 639 27.31 7.71 -16.93
N THR A 640 27.59 8.90 -16.41
CA THR A 640 28.50 9.86 -17.02
C THR A 640 29.72 10.02 -16.11
N PRO A 641 30.91 9.55 -16.52
CA PRO A 641 32.13 9.76 -15.74
C PRO A 641 32.43 11.24 -15.53
N GLN A 642 32.84 11.59 -14.32
CA GLN A 642 33.19 12.96 -13.98
C GLN A 642 34.64 13.28 -14.38
N LYS A 643 34.86 14.43 -15.04
CA LYS A 643 36.20 14.99 -15.28
C LYS A 643 36.63 15.85 -14.08
N THR A 644 37.00 15.19 -12.97
CA THR A 644 37.24 15.86 -11.68
C THR A 644 38.48 16.74 -11.64
N GLU A 645 39.45 16.51 -12.52
CA GLU A 645 40.71 17.27 -12.62
C GLU A 645 40.50 18.74 -13.00
N ALA A 646 39.39 19.07 -13.67
CA ALA A 646 39.07 20.43 -14.12
C ALA A 646 38.21 21.21 -13.10
N SER A 647 37.83 20.60 -11.98
CA SER A 647 36.86 21.15 -11.01
C SER A 647 37.42 21.14 -9.57
N GLY A 648 37.40 22.30 -8.91
CA GLY A 648 37.80 22.42 -7.51
C GLY A 648 36.80 21.76 -6.54
N TYR A 649 37.23 21.53 -5.30
CA TYR A 649 36.38 21.06 -4.21
C TYR A 649 36.09 22.22 -3.25
N TYR A 650 34.83 22.63 -3.11
CA TYR A 650 34.45 23.72 -2.23
C TYR A 650 34.48 23.30 -0.75
N THR A 651 35.26 24.02 0.05
CA THR A 651 35.21 23.95 1.52
C THR A 651 34.29 25.02 2.08
N PHE A 652 34.07 24.97 3.40
CA PHE A 652 33.34 26.04 4.10
C PHE A 652 33.97 27.41 3.81
N PRO A 653 33.16 28.46 3.56
CA PRO A 653 33.66 29.78 3.22
C PRO A 653 34.59 30.36 4.28
N THR A 654 35.66 31.02 3.84
CA THR A 654 36.51 31.84 4.73
C THR A 654 35.77 33.13 5.13
N LYS A 655 36.32 33.87 6.09
CA LYS A 655 35.75 35.17 6.49
C LYS A 655 35.69 36.16 5.31
N GLU A 656 36.74 36.22 4.50
CA GLU A 656 36.82 37.10 3.33
C GLU A 656 35.78 36.70 2.28
N GLU A 657 35.65 35.40 1.98
CA GLU A 657 34.62 34.90 1.06
C GLU A 657 33.21 35.21 1.57
N MET A 658 32.98 35.14 2.88
CA MET A 658 31.70 35.50 3.48
C MET A 658 31.40 37.00 3.35
N GLU A 659 32.39 37.87 3.51
CA GLU A 659 32.22 39.32 3.31
C GLU A 659 31.90 39.62 1.84
N ASP A 660 32.57 38.95 0.91
CA ASP A 660 32.34 39.09 -0.53
C ASP A 660 30.96 38.56 -0.99
N ILE A 661 30.46 37.47 -0.38
CA ILE A 661 29.08 36.99 -0.57
C ILE A 661 28.07 38.06 -0.14
N LYS A 662 28.32 38.74 0.99
CA LYS A 662 27.43 39.80 1.49
C LYS A 662 27.45 41.04 0.61
N GLN A 663 28.63 41.44 0.10
CA GLN A 663 28.76 42.59 -0.78
C GLN A 663 27.98 42.41 -2.09
N ASP A 664 27.88 41.18 -2.58
CA ASP A 664 27.02 40.82 -3.73
C ASP A 664 25.52 40.75 -3.39
N GLY A 665 25.14 41.11 -2.16
CA GLY A 665 23.75 41.12 -1.70
C GLY A 665 23.16 39.73 -1.42
N ILE A 666 23.99 38.68 -1.40
CA ILE A 666 23.52 37.31 -1.20
C ILE A 666 23.34 37.06 0.30
N ARG A 667 22.09 36.83 0.71
CA ARG A 667 21.74 36.48 2.09
C ARG A 667 21.74 34.96 2.26
N LEU A 668 22.41 34.44 3.30
CA LEU A 668 22.34 33.01 3.61
C LEU A 668 20.95 32.61 4.13
N VAL A 669 20.38 33.46 4.99
CA VAL A 669 19.10 33.22 5.66
C VAL A 669 18.23 34.47 5.56
N ASP A 670 16.93 34.26 5.45
CA ASP A 670 15.88 35.25 5.71
C ASP A 670 14.94 34.62 6.73
N SER A 671 15.01 35.06 7.98
CA SER A 671 14.38 34.36 9.11
C SER A 671 12.88 34.18 8.91
N GLN A 672 12.18 35.23 8.48
CA GLN A 672 10.73 35.18 8.26
C GLN A 672 10.35 34.18 7.17
N SER A 673 11.10 34.14 6.05
CA SER A 673 10.87 33.17 4.99
C SER A 673 11.02 31.73 5.48
N ILE A 674 12.04 31.45 6.29
CA ILE A 674 12.27 30.10 6.83
C ILE A 674 11.21 29.70 7.85
N VAL A 675 10.79 30.61 8.72
CA VAL A 675 9.66 30.38 9.64
C VAL A 675 8.39 30.04 8.85
N ASN A 676 8.09 30.78 7.78
CA ASN A 676 6.94 30.49 6.92
C ASN A 676 7.03 29.09 6.31
N ILE A 677 8.18 28.73 5.71
CA ILE A 677 8.43 27.40 5.13
C ILE A 677 8.20 26.29 6.17
N ILE A 678 8.69 26.46 7.40
CA ILE A 678 8.53 25.49 8.49
C ILE A 678 7.06 25.35 8.89
N VAL A 679 6.36 26.46 9.10
CA VAL A 679 4.96 26.48 9.52
C VAL A 679 4.06 25.87 8.45
N ASP A 680 4.24 26.26 7.19
CA ASP A 680 3.45 25.74 6.06
C ASP A 680 3.75 24.26 5.75
N SER A 681 4.93 23.79 6.14
CA SER A 681 5.33 22.40 5.96
C SER A 681 4.71 21.48 7.01
N PHE A 682 4.87 21.81 8.29
CA PHE A 682 4.60 20.88 9.38
C PHE A 682 3.29 21.11 10.14
N ALA A 683 2.73 22.33 10.11
CA ALA A 683 1.48 22.61 10.82
C ALA A 683 0.26 22.49 9.90
N SER A 684 -0.85 21.99 10.46
CA SER A 684 -2.15 22.02 9.79
C SER A 684 -2.64 23.46 9.68
N PRO A 685 -3.49 23.84 8.70
CA PRO A 685 -4.03 25.20 8.59
C PRO A 685 -4.66 25.73 9.89
N LYS A 686 -5.18 24.86 10.75
CA LYS A 686 -5.79 25.23 12.04
C LYS A 686 -4.75 25.50 13.14
N ASP A 687 -3.55 24.94 13.03
CA ASP A 687 -2.50 25.01 14.06
C ASP A 687 -1.35 25.95 13.68
N GLN A 688 -1.37 26.51 12.46
CA GLN A 688 -0.29 27.35 11.94
C GLN A 688 0.07 28.51 12.88
N GLU A 689 -0.92 29.23 13.41
CA GLU A 689 -0.67 30.41 14.26
C GLU A 689 -0.01 30.03 15.59
N LYS A 690 -0.48 28.96 16.22
CA LYS A 690 0.07 28.44 17.47
C LYS A 690 1.52 27.98 17.27
N PHE A 691 1.77 27.23 16.20
CA PHE A 691 3.10 26.72 15.90
C PHE A 691 4.06 27.83 15.47
N ARG A 692 3.59 28.82 14.70
CA ARG A 692 4.33 30.02 14.33
C ARG A 692 4.83 30.77 15.56
N THR A 693 3.94 31.07 16.50
CA THR A 693 4.30 31.75 17.76
C THR A 693 5.40 31.01 18.51
N TYR A 694 5.30 29.67 18.58
CA TYR A 694 6.31 28.82 19.23
C TYR A 694 7.69 28.91 18.53
N ILE A 695 7.71 28.84 17.21
CA ILE A 695 8.96 28.90 16.42
C ILE A 695 9.56 30.32 16.45
N GLU A 696 8.74 31.36 16.34
CA GLU A 696 9.21 32.75 16.41
C GLU A 696 9.84 33.07 17.78
N ALA A 697 9.27 32.54 18.86
CA ALA A 697 9.87 32.66 20.19
C ALA A 697 11.25 31.99 20.28
N ALA A 698 11.43 30.82 19.67
CA ALA A 698 12.72 30.13 19.59
C ALA A 698 13.76 30.95 18.79
N VAL A 699 13.33 31.52 17.66
CA VAL A 699 14.17 32.38 16.81
C VAL A 699 14.59 33.65 17.56
N GLN A 700 13.65 34.33 18.23
CA GLN A 700 13.93 35.54 19.01
C GLN A 700 14.90 35.27 20.18
N ASP A 701 14.72 34.15 20.89
CA ASP A 701 15.62 33.74 21.95
C ASP A 701 17.03 33.44 21.43
N TRP A 702 17.14 32.78 20.26
CA TRP A 702 18.42 32.55 19.61
C TRP A 702 19.11 33.87 19.26
N TYR A 703 18.42 34.82 18.60
CA TYR A 703 19.01 36.12 18.30
C TYR A 703 19.45 36.85 19.57
N ARG A 704 18.65 36.85 20.64
CA ARG A 704 19.01 37.50 21.92
C ARG A 704 20.32 36.97 22.51
N ARG A 705 20.60 35.67 22.38
CA ARG A 705 21.81 35.02 22.90
C ARG A 705 23.03 35.16 21.98
N ASN A 706 22.81 35.43 20.69
CA ASN A 706 23.83 35.35 19.65
C ASN A 706 24.12 36.69 18.97
N SER A 707 23.39 37.77 19.30
CA SER A 707 23.62 39.14 18.82
C SER A 707 24.80 39.79 19.56
N VAL A 708 26.04 39.41 19.18
CA VAL A 708 27.28 40.13 19.53
C VAL A 708 28.22 40.07 18.34
#